data_AF-A0A852KBV8-F1
#
_entry.id   AF-A0A852KBV8-F1
#
_cell.length_a   1.000
_cell.length_b   1.000
_cell.length_c   1.000
_cell.angle_alpha   90.00
_cell.angle_beta   90.00
_cell.angle_gamma   90.00
#
_symmetry.space_group_name_H-M   'P 1'
#
loop_
_entity.id
_entity.type
_entity.pdbx_description
1 polymer ?
#
loop_
_entity_poly.entity_id
_entity_poly.type
_entity_poly.pdbx_seq_one_letter_code
_entity_poly.pdbx_strand_id
1 'polypeptide(L)'
;CLDGIDYEDFNFGSHMMEQKEPLMETGKGPPALPPQRGFRFRYGCEGPSHGGLPGASSEKGRKTYPTVKICNYTGMARIEVDLVTHSDPPRVHAHSLVGKQCNEAGNCVAVVGPKDMTAQFSNLGVLHVTKKNMMEIMKEKLKQQKMRNRSHLLTEAELREIELEAKELKKVMDLSIVRLRFTAYLRDSSGNFTLPLQPVISDPIHDSKSPGASNLKISRMDKTAGSVRGGDEVYLLCDKVQKDDIEVRFYEDDENGWQAFGDFSPTDVHKQYAIVFRTPPYHKPKIDRPVTVFLQLKRKRGGDVSDSKQFTYYPVVEDKEEVERKRKKVLPQFPQHFGGGSHMGGAGGGAGGFGSGGGGSLSFPYSPGLAYNSIYSPGPHPVGGYQGGVQMKGPEAEGSGSSRQAPADSTYCQELHKHAQLCQLWMLALARRNAYALLDYSVTADPRMLLAVQRHLAASQDENGDTPLHLAIIHEQTAVIKQLIEVIVSIPSQQIINISNNLQQTPLHLAVITRQAQVVQLLLQARADPTLLDRYGNSLLHLALQAGDEDVLRTLLAHLGSATPDLLRLPNFQGLLPVHLAVKAKSLGCLDLLVRKGADVNAVERQGGRTPLHLAVEMENLNMATHLVKKLGAAINSRTFAGNTPLHLAAGLGSPTLTKLLLKAGADTQCENDEPVSPSSSEASSDAEAESEEQELPMELGQPAPALEPTPSPTTPAQGHRHRRCHTALDLTRSQKVREILLQASQQGPEAELPAAPQPG
;
A
#
# COMPACT_ATOMS: atom_id res chain seq x y z
N CYS A 1 -41.68 75.22 52.55
CA CYS A 1 -42.75 74.21 52.78
C CYS A 1 -43.16 73.63 51.44
N LEU A 2 -42.76 72.42 51.07
CA LEU A 2 -41.84 71.47 51.74
C LEU A 2 -40.92 70.85 50.67
N ASP A 3 -39.81 70.27 51.11
CA ASP A 3 -38.68 69.87 50.26
C ASP A 3 -38.73 68.39 49.83
N GLY A 4 -38.52 68.14 48.53
CA GLY A 4 -37.96 66.90 47.96
C GLY A 4 -38.78 65.59 48.00
N ILE A 5 -38.16 64.54 47.43
CA ILE A 5 -38.45 63.08 47.55
C ILE A 5 -39.75 62.61 46.83
N ASP A 6 -39.79 61.52 46.04
CA ASP A 6 -38.74 60.74 45.33
C ASP A 6 -39.35 59.87 44.18
N TYR A 7 -38.45 59.40 43.30
CA TYR A 7 -38.44 58.26 42.34
C TYR A 7 -39.69 57.40 41.96
N GLU A 8 -39.72 57.05 40.66
CA GLU A 8 -40.00 55.77 39.94
C GLU A 8 -41.00 54.73 40.55
N ASP A 9 -41.82 54.02 39.78
CA ASP A 9 -41.45 53.11 38.67
C ASP A 9 -42.67 52.71 37.77
N PHE A 10 -42.45 51.87 36.75
CA PHE A 10 -43.38 51.19 35.83
C PHE A 10 -44.07 51.99 34.71
N ASN A 11 -43.37 52.03 33.56
CA ASN A 11 -43.91 52.43 32.25
C ASN A 11 -44.54 51.23 31.50
N PHE A 12 -45.83 51.29 31.17
CA PHE A 12 -46.52 50.28 30.33
C PHE A 12 -46.54 50.69 28.85
N GLY A 13 -45.58 50.17 28.07
CA GLY A 13 -45.41 50.50 26.65
C GLY A 13 -46.48 49.90 25.73
N SER A 14 -47.02 50.72 24.84
CA SER A 14 -47.98 50.35 23.79
C SER A 14 -47.29 49.65 22.59
N HIS A 15 -46.81 48.42 22.78
CA HIS A 15 -46.17 47.68 21.68
C HIS A 15 -47.21 47.21 20.65
N MET A 16 -47.23 47.86 19.48
CA MET A 16 -47.97 47.39 18.31
C MET A 16 -47.40 46.02 17.89
N MET A 17 -48.27 45.03 17.64
CA MET A 17 -47.84 43.77 17.03
C MET A 17 -47.66 43.95 15.53
N GLU A 18 -46.42 44.10 15.07
CA GLU A 18 -46.08 43.89 13.66
C GLU A 18 -46.48 42.47 13.25
N GLN A 19 -47.41 42.34 12.30
CA GLN A 19 -47.62 41.07 11.61
C GLN A 19 -46.46 40.82 10.65
N LYS A 20 -45.40 40.19 11.15
CA LYS A 20 -44.22 39.86 10.35
C LYS A 20 -44.60 38.88 9.25
N GLU A 21 -44.20 39.19 8.02
CA GLU A 21 -44.51 38.39 6.84
C GLU A 21 -43.97 36.94 6.95
N PRO A 22 -44.62 35.96 6.30
CA PRO A 22 -44.17 34.58 6.28
C PRO A 22 -42.82 34.46 5.56
N LEU A 23 -41.78 34.11 6.30
CA LEU A 23 -40.40 34.04 5.82
C LEU A 23 -39.84 32.62 5.94
N MET A 24 -39.04 32.21 4.97
CA MET A 24 -38.32 30.94 5.02
C MET A 24 -36.91 31.15 5.61
N GLU A 25 -36.57 30.38 6.64
CA GLU A 25 -35.25 30.40 7.30
C GLU A 25 -34.59 29.02 7.18
N THR A 26 -33.26 28.97 7.03
CA THR A 26 -32.50 27.75 7.37
C THR A 26 -32.60 27.53 8.89
N GLY A 27 -32.92 26.31 9.33
CA GLY A 27 -33.46 26.08 10.68
C GLY A 27 -32.58 26.57 11.84
N LYS A 28 -33.18 27.25 12.82
CA LYS A 28 -32.49 27.82 13.99
C LYS A 28 -31.84 26.74 14.86
N GLY A 29 -30.51 26.80 14.93
CA GLY A 29 -29.57 25.89 15.56
C GLY A 29 -28.18 26.14 14.94
N PRO A 30 -27.09 25.50 15.42
CA PRO A 30 -25.80 25.55 14.71
C PRO A 30 -26.01 25.02 13.27
N PRO A 31 -25.61 25.78 12.24
CA PRO A 31 -26.35 25.80 10.97
C PRO A 31 -26.38 24.45 10.24
N ALA A 32 -27.59 23.93 10.04
CA ALA A 32 -27.86 22.73 9.23
C ALA A 32 -27.91 23.03 7.72
N LEU A 33 -26.96 23.86 7.25
CA LEU A 33 -26.61 24.02 5.84
C LEU A 33 -26.03 22.71 5.29
N PRO A 34 -25.96 22.47 3.98
CA PRO A 34 -25.18 21.34 3.44
C PRO A 34 -23.68 21.53 3.71
N PRO A 35 -22.86 20.46 3.82
CA PRO A 35 -21.43 20.60 3.96
C PRO A 35 -20.85 21.19 2.67
N GLN A 36 -20.01 22.21 2.79
CA GLN A 36 -19.45 22.92 1.65
C GLN A 36 -18.56 22.01 0.77
N ARG A 37 -17.94 20.97 1.36
CA ARG A 37 -17.04 20.01 0.68
C ARG A 37 -17.25 18.58 1.17
N GLY A 38 -16.65 17.61 0.46
CA GLY A 38 -16.62 16.19 0.86
C GLY A 38 -17.73 15.34 0.25
N PHE A 39 -18.90 15.91 -0.07
CA PHE A 39 -19.95 15.22 -0.82
C PHE A 39 -19.54 14.98 -2.29
N ARG A 40 -19.84 13.80 -2.85
CA ARG A 40 -19.50 13.42 -4.23
C ARG A 40 -20.73 13.47 -5.12
N PHE A 41 -20.66 14.16 -6.25
CA PHE A 41 -21.69 14.07 -7.29
C PHE A 41 -21.54 12.75 -8.07
N ARG A 42 -22.65 12.17 -8.54
CA ARG A 42 -22.69 10.79 -9.06
C ARG A 42 -23.18 10.74 -10.49
N TYR A 43 -22.46 10.06 -11.38
CA TYR A 43 -22.96 9.80 -12.74
C TYR A 43 -24.12 8.80 -12.70
N GLY A 44 -25.00 8.82 -13.71
CA GLY A 44 -26.16 7.91 -13.77
C GLY A 44 -25.79 6.43 -13.74
N CYS A 45 -24.62 6.06 -14.28
CA CYS A 45 -24.07 4.71 -14.23
C CYS A 45 -23.60 4.27 -12.82
N GLU A 46 -23.46 5.17 -11.84
CA GLU A 46 -23.11 4.82 -10.45
C GLU A 46 -24.32 4.38 -9.60
N GLY A 47 -25.54 4.53 -10.13
CA GLY A 47 -26.78 4.18 -9.43
C GLY A 47 -27.22 5.17 -8.34
N PRO A 48 -28.49 5.07 -7.88
CA PRO A 48 -29.12 6.11 -7.07
C PRO A 48 -28.88 6.01 -5.54
N SER A 49 -28.30 4.92 -5.05
CA SER A 49 -28.34 4.53 -3.62
C SER A 49 -27.14 4.98 -2.79
N HIS A 50 -26.26 5.83 -3.33
CA HIS A 50 -24.92 6.09 -2.80
C HIS A 50 -24.81 7.03 -1.57
N GLY A 51 -25.93 7.26 -0.86
CA GLY A 51 -26.03 8.09 0.34
C GLY A 51 -26.50 9.52 0.08
N GLY A 52 -27.28 10.08 1.02
CA GLY A 52 -27.79 11.44 0.95
C GLY A 52 -26.76 12.51 1.34
N LEU A 53 -26.94 13.71 0.80
CA LEU A 53 -26.24 14.94 1.15
C LEU A 53 -26.34 15.21 2.66
N PRO A 54 -25.22 15.30 3.40
CA PRO A 54 -25.24 15.59 4.83
C PRO A 54 -25.66 17.03 5.14
N GLY A 55 -25.75 17.37 6.42
CA GLY A 55 -25.60 18.74 6.92
C GLY A 55 -24.13 19.08 7.24
N ALA A 56 -23.81 20.35 7.45
CA ALA A 56 -22.49 20.82 7.83
C ALA A 56 -22.09 20.37 9.25
N SER A 57 -23.08 20.18 10.12
CA SER A 57 -22.96 19.64 11.48
C SER A 57 -23.11 18.11 11.55
N SER A 58 -22.83 17.39 10.46
CA SER A 58 -23.11 15.96 10.33
C SER A 58 -21.88 15.11 10.64
N GLU A 59 -21.92 14.41 11.78
CA GLU A 59 -20.80 13.63 12.29
C GLU A 59 -21.02 12.12 12.14
N LYS A 60 -19.92 11.34 12.24
CA LYS A 60 -19.96 9.87 12.15
C LYS A 60 -20.89 9.22 13.17
N GLY A 61 -21.05 9.82 14.36
CA GLY A 61 -22.00 9.38 15.39
C GLY A 61 -23.39 10.04 15.34
N ARG A 62 -23.53 11.19 14.67
CA ARG A 62 -24.77 11.98 14.62
C ARG A 62 -24.96 12.60 13.23
N LYS A 63 -25.66 11.89 12.35
CA LYS A 63 -25.96 12.36 11.00
C LYS A 63 -27.03 13.45 11.04
N THR A 64 -26.66 14.67 10.62
CA THR A 64 -27.60 15.75 10.26
C THR A 64 -27.72 15.85 8.73
N TYR A 65 -28.77 16.53 8.27
CA TYR A 65 -29.12 16.69 6.86
C TYR A 65 -29.65 18.12 6.60
N PRO A 66 -29.68 18.62 5.34
CA PRO A 66 -30.17 19.95 5.02
C PRO A 66 -31.60 20.14 5.54
N THR A 67 -31.80 21.15 6.39
CA THR A 67 -33.05 21.37 7.12
C THR A 67 -33.47 22.84 7.07
N VAL A 68 -34.69 23.08 6.63
CA VAL A 68 -35.28 24.42 6.46
C VAL A 68 -36.58 24.55 7.26
N LYS A 69 -36.95 25.77 7.63
CA LYS A 69 -38.14 26.09 8.41
C LYS A 69 -38.90 27.25 7.79
N ILE A 70 -40.22 27.16 7.75
CA ILE A 70 -41.08 28.33 7.50
C ILE A 70 -41.39 28.97 8.85
N CYS A 71 -41.12 30.27 8.96
CA CYS A 71 -41.40 31.11 10.12
C CYS A 71 -42.55 32.07 9.83
N ASN A 72 -43.23 32.52 10.89
CA ASN A 72 -44.42 33.39 10.84
C ASN A 72 -45.63 32.82 10.04
N TYR A 73 -45.67 31.51 9.79
CA TYR A 73 -46.80 30.82 9.17
C TYR A 73 -47.08 29.50 9.89
N THR A 74 -48.37 29.13 10.02
CA THR A 74 -48.83 27.86 10.59
C THR A 74 -49.91 27.26 9.68
N GLY A 75 -49.55 26.23 8.91
CA GLY A 75 -50.44 25.66 7.92
C GLY A 75 -49.78 24.58 7.08
N MET A 76 -50.53 24.02 6.12
CA MET A 76 -49.96 23.12 5.12
C MET A 76 -49.21 23.94 4.07
N ALA A 77 -47.93 23.64 3.83
CA ALA A 77 -47.13 24.28 2.78
C ALA A 77 -46.30 23.25 1.99
N ARG A 78 -46.02 23.56 0.72
CA ARG A 78 -45.18 22.74 -0.17
C ARG A 78 -43.81 23.40 -0.28
N ILE A 79 -42.75 22.67 0.01
CA ILE A 79 -41.38 23.14 -0.16
C ILE A 79 -40.76 22.38 -1.32
N GLU A 80 -40.22 23.12 -2.28
CA GLU A 80 -39.47 22.59 -3.40
C GLU A 80 -37.99 22.91 -3.27
N VAL A 81 -37.15 22.00 -3.75
CA VAL A 81 -35.70 22.18 -3.82
C VAL A 81 -35.24 21.91 -5.24
N ASP A 82 -34.48 22.84 -5.82
CA ASP A 82 -33.81 22.66 -7.11
C ASP A 82 -32.34 23.12 -7.05
N LEU A 83 -31.56 22.74 -8.07
CA LEU A 83 -30.13 23.04 -8.17
C LEU A 83 -29.91 24.29 -9.02
N VAL A 84 -29.14 25.23 -8.48
CA VAL A 84 -28.77 26.48 -9.15
C VAL A 84 -27.26 26.66 -9.21
N THR A 85 -26.83 27.51 -10.13
CA THR A 85 -25.43 27.91 -10.31
C THR A 85 -24.87 28.60 -9.06
N HIS A 86 -23.56 28.45 -8.83
CA HIS A 86 -22.86 29.19 -7.78
C HIS A 86 -22.70 30.69 -8.08
N SER A 87 -22.90 31.11 -9.33
CA SER A 87 -22.83 32.50 -9.77
C SER A 87 -24.11 33.25 -9.43
N ASP A 88 -23.98 34.50 -8.99
CA ASP A 88 -25.09 35.40 -8.75
C ASP A 88 -25.37 36.29 -9.99
N PRO A 89 -26.63 36.43 -10.45
CA PRO A 89 -27.85 35.83 -9.90
C PRO A 89 -27.98 34.33 -10.19
N PRO A 90 -28.57 33.54 -9.27
CA PRO A 90 -28.65 32.07 -9.39
C PRO A 90 -29.58 31.61 -10.52
N ARG A 91 -28.99 30.97 -11.55
CA ARG A 91 -29.69 30.35 -12.68
C ARG A 91 -29.77 28.83 -12.52
N VAL A 92 -30.63 28.16 -13.28
CA VAL A 92 -30.80 26.69 -13.21
C VAL A 92 -29.50 25.96 -13.56
N HIS A 93 -29.18 24.90 -12.81
CA HIS A 93 -28.01 24.06 -13.05
C HIS A 93 -28.35 22.80 -13.87
N ALA A 94 -27.36 22.32 -14.63
CA ALA A 94 -27.49 21.10 -15.43
C ALA A 94 -27.73 19.86 -14.57
N HIS A 95 -27.05 19.76 -13.41
CA HIS A 95 -27.21 18.66 -12.47
C HIS A 95 -28.62 18.61 -11.88
N SER A 96 -29.09 17.40 -11.59
CA SER A 96 -30.44 17.14 -11.09
C SER A 96 -30.40 16.52 -9.70
N LEU A 97 -31.38 16.86 -8.85
CA LEU A 97 -31.57 16.17 -7.58
C LEU A 97 -32.22 14.81 -7.84
N VAL A 98 -31.70 13.78 -7.18
CA VAL A 98 -32.22 12.41 -7.20
C VAL A 98 -32.41 11.92 -5.78
N GLY A 99 -33.45 11.13 -5.52
CA GLY A 99 -33.80 10.73 -4.15
C GLY A 99 -35.26 10.35 -3.98
N LYS A 100 -35.65 9.91 -2.77
CA LYS A 100 -36.99 9.38 -2.46
C LYS A 100 -38.15 10.39 -2.63
N GLN A 101 -37.84 11.67 -2.74
CA GLN A 101 -38.79 12.79 -2.87
C GLN A 101 -38.50 13.64 -4.12
N CYS A 102 -37.71 13.12 -5.06
CA CYS A 102 -37.30 13.82 -6.27
C CYS A 102 -38.13 13.36 -7.48
N ASN A 103 -38.60 14.33 -8.26
CA ASN A 103 -39.36 14.10 -9.49
C ASN A 103 -38.40 13.94 -10.68
N GLU A 104 -38.89 13.36 -11.78
CA GLU A 104 -38.13 13.15 -13.04
C GLU A 104 -37.48 14.43 -13.60
N ALA A 105 -38.09 15.59 -13.35
CA ALA A 105 -37.54 16.92 -13.70
C ALA A 105 -36.25 17.31 -12.94
N GLY A 106 -35.83 16.52 -11.94
CA GLY A 106 -34.62 16.77 -11.16
C GLY A 106 -34.78 17.71 -9.97
N ASN A 107 -36.02 17.90 -9.50
CA ASN A 107 -36.39 18.75 -8.37
C ASN A 107 -36.94 17.89 -7.22
N CYS A 108 -36.63 18.24 -5.98
CA CYS A 108 -37.19 17.59 -4.78
C CYS A 108 -38.45 18.34 -4.30
N VAL A 109 -39.47 17.61 -3.81
CA VAL A 109 -40.70 18.20 -3.26
C VAL A 109 -41.07 17.55 -1.93
N ALA A 110 -41.25 18.36 -0.90
CA ALA A 110 -41.79 17.96 0.40
C ALA A 110 -43.04 18.79 0.74
N VAL A 111 -43.90 18.25 1.60
CA VAL A 111 -45.07 18.96 2.14
C VAL A 111 -44.95 18.97 3.66
N VAL A 112 -44.97 20.16 4.26
CA VAL A 112 -44.92 20.38 5.71
C VAL A 112 -46.33 20.60 6.26
N GLY A 113 -46.53 20.18 7.51
CA GLY A 113 -47.85 20.13 8.15
C GLY A 113 -48.05 21.19 9.22
N PRO A 114 -49.31 21.50 9.60
CA PRO A 114 -49.63 22.63 10.49
C PRO A 114 -49.09 22.51 11.93
N LYS A 115 -48.46 21.39 12.30
CA LYS A 115 -47.81 21.16 13.61
C LYS A 115 -46.28 21.29 13.56
N ASP A 116 -45.68 21.11 12.39
CA ASP A 116 -44.23 21.18 12.19
C ASP A 116 -43.94 21.80 10.82
N MET A 117 -43.44 23.04 10.88
CA MET A 117 -43.08 23.84 9.70
C MET A 117 -41.64 23.60 9.24
N THR A 118 -40.96 22.56 9.74
CA THR A 118 -39.63 22.16 9.29
C THR A 118 -39.68 21.07 8.22
N ALA A 119 -38.78 21.15 7.24
CA ALA A 119 -38.53 20.08 6.27
C ALA A 119 -37.06 19.69 6.31
N GLN A 120 -36.79 18.38 6.41
CA GLN A 120 -35.46 17.80 6.39
C GLN A 120 -35.31 16.83 5.21
N PHE A 121 -34.25 17.03 4.42
CA PHE A 121 -34.06 16.32 3.15
C PHE A 121 -32.94 15.28 3.24
N SER A 122 -33.20 14.17 3.93
CA SER A 122 -32.19 13.18 4.32
C SER A 122 -31.66 12.25 3.21
N ASN A 123 -32.25 12.29 2.01
CA ASN A 123 -31.95 11.38 0.91
C ASN A 123 -31.76 12.12 -0.44
N LEU A 124 -31.15 13.31 -0.42
CA LEU A 124 -30.78 14.04 -1.64
C LEU A 124 -29.44 13.55 -2.22
N GLY A 125 -29.44 13.09 -3.46
CA GLY A 125 -28.24 12.91 -4.28
C GLY A 125 -28.17 13.99 -5.37
N VAL A 126 -26.96 14.27 -5.86
CA VAL A 126 -26.72 15.14 -7.04
C VAL A 126 -26.27 14.28 -8.21
N LEU A 127 -27.11 14.20 -9.24
CA LEU A 127 -26.83 13.52 -10.49
C LEU A 127 -25.92 14.39 -11.37
N HIS A 128 -24.69 13.95 -11.54
CA HIS A 128 -23.66 14.58 -12.36
C HIS A 128 -23.95 14.38 -13.86
N VAL A 129 -23.79 15.44 -14.66
CA VAL A 129 -24.09 15.46 -16.09
C VAL A 129 -22.79 15.59 -16.89
N THR A 130 -22.68 14.84 -17.99
CA THR A 130 -21.50 14.91 -18.87
C THR A 130 -21.49 16.22 -19.66
N LYS A 131 -20.30 16.81 -19.88
CA LYS A 131 -20.12 18.05 -20.65
C LYS A 131 -20.61 17.94 -22.12
N LYS A 132 -20.72 16.70 -22.63
CA LYS A 132 -21.38 16.34 -23.90
C LYS A 132 -22.88 16.65 -23.82
N ASN A 133 -23.61 15.91 -22.98
CA ASN A 133 -25.07 15.91 -22.88
C ASN A 133 -25.65 17.19 -22.23
N MET A 134 -24.82 17.97 -21.53
CA MET A 134 -25.21 19.21 -20.84
C MET A 134 -26.03 20.20 -21.70
N MET A 135 -25.82 20.26 -23.02
CA MET A 135 -26.59 21.18 -23.88
C MET A 135 -28.07 20.78 -23.97
N GLU A 136 -28.35 19.50 -24.15
CA GLU A 136 -29.70 18.96 -24.34
C GLU A 136 -30.50 19.05 -23.04
N ILE A 137 -29.86 18.66 -21.93
CA ILE A 137 -30.44 18.75 -20.58
C ILE A 137 -30.74 20.21 -20.21
N MET A 138 -29.87 21.16 -20.55
CA MET A 138 -30.15 22.58 -20.29
C MET A 138 -31.30 23.13 -21.16
N LYS A 139 -31.41 22.74 -22.44
CA LYS A 139 -32.57 23.11 -23.28
C LYS A 139 -33.88 22.61 -22.66
N GLU A 140 -33.93 21.34 -22.26
CA GLU A 140 -35.14 20.75 -21.69
C GLU A 140 -35.49 21.36 -20.31
N LYS A 141 -34.51 21.62 -19.43
CA LYS A 141 -34.76 22.31 -18.15
C LYS A 141 -35.29 23.72 -18.32
N LEU A 142 -34.71 24.53 -19.22
CA LEU A 142 -35.19 25.90 -19.50
C LEU A 142 -36.59 25.90 -20.13
N LYS A 143 -36.88 24.94 -21.01
CA LYS A 143 -38.20 24.70 -21.59
C LYS A 143 -39.22 24.34 -20.50
N GLN A 144 -38.90 23.42 -19.59
CA GLN A 144 -39.75 23.10 -18.43
C GLN A 144 -39.95 24.32 -17.52
N GLN A 145 -38.91 25.14 -17.29
CA GLN A 145 -39.02 26.38 -16.52
C GLN A 145 -39.96 27.41 -17.18
N LYS A 146 -39.88 27.63 -18.51
CA LYS A 146 -40.82 28.52 -19.23
C LYS A 146 -42.26 27.97 -19.23
N MET A 147 -42.43 26.64 -19.33
CA MET A 147 -43.75 25.99 -19.27
C MET A 147 -44.37 26.02 -17.87
N ARG A 148 -43.56 26.07 -16.80
CA ARG A 148 -44.03 25.94 -15.41
C ARG A 148 -45.11 26.95 -15.00
N ASN A 149 -45.13 28.12 -15.66
CA ASN A 149 -46.04 29.22 -15.36
C ASN A 149 -47.10 29.44 -16.47
N ARG A 150 -47.23 28.55 -17.47
CA ARG A 150 -48.11 28.75 -18.64
C ARG A 150 -48.80 27.45 -19.09
N SER A 151 -50.05 27.57 -19.51
CA SER A 151 -50.91 26.47 -19.97
C SER A 151 -50.88 26.22 -21.49
N HIS A 152 -50.02 26.93 -22.23
CA HIS A 152 -50.00 26.91 -23.71
C HIS A 152 -48.65 26.44 -24.25
N LEU A 153 -48.66 25.86 -25.45
CA LEU A 153 -47.46 25.44 -26.18
C LEU A 153 -46.55 26.64 -26.50
N LEU A 154 -45.23 26.42 -26.44
CA LEU A 154 -44.17 27.39 -26.76
C LEU A 154 -44.11 27.67 -28.27
N THR A 155 -43.80 28.91 -28.62
CA THR A 155 -43.53 29.35 -30.00
C THR A 155 -42.09 29.03 -30.43
N GLU A 156 -41.84 28.99 -31.74
CA GLU A 156 -40.48 28.82 -32.28
C GLU A 156 -39.49 29.88 -31.79
N ALA A 157 -39.94 31.12 -31.61
CA ALA A 157 -39.10 32.21 -31.11
C ALA A 157 -38.60 31.90 -29.70
N GLU A 158 -39.50 31.49 -28.80
CA GLU A 158 -39.17 31.17 -27.40
C GLU A 158 -38.27 29.94 -27.29
N LEU A 159 -38.36 28.99 -28.22
CA LEU A 159 -37.45 27.83 -28.34
C LEU A 159 -36.05 28.24 -28.82
N ARG A 160 -35.95 29.18 -29.77
CA ARG A 160 -34.65 29.75 -30.21
C ARG A 160 -33.98 30.55 -29.10
N GLU A 161 -34.74 31.31 -28.30
CA GLU A 161 -34.24 31.95 -27.07
C GLU A 161 -33.71 30.93 -26.05
N ILE A 162 -34.46 29.87 -25.76
CA ILE A 162 -34.04 28.78 -24.85
C ILE A 162 -32.71 28.17 -25.32
N GLU A 163 -32.55 27.96 -26.62
CA GLU A 163 -31.30 27.44 -27.19
C GLU A 163 -30.13 28.43 -27.05
N LEU A 164 -30.35 29.73 -27.21
CA LEU A 164 -29.31 30.74 -27.00
C LEU A 164 -28.91 30.83 -25.52
N GLU A 165 -29.87 30.85 -24.58
CA GLU A 165 -29.57 30.84 -23.15
C GLU A 165 -28.85 29.55 -22.72
N ALA A 166 -29.26 28.39 -23.22
CA ALA A 166 -28.56 27.12 -22.98
C ALA A 166 -27.12 27.13 -23.51
N LYS A 167 -26.84 27.82 -24.63
CA LYS A 167 -25.50 27.97 -25.20
C LYS A 167 -24.61 28.89 -24.38
N GLU A 168 -25.12 30.01 -23.87
CA GLU A 168 -24.34 30.90 -23.00
C GLU A 168 -24.11 30.29 -21.61
N LEU A 169 -25.15 29.67 -21.01
CA LEU A 169 -24.99 28.90 -19.76
C LEU A 169 -23.96 27.78 -19.91
N LYS A 170 -23.90 27.09 -21.05
CA LYS A 170 -22.88 26.06 -21.34
C LYS A 170 -21.43 26.60 -21.35
N LYS A 171 -21.20 27.90 -21.52
CA LYS A 171 -19.86 28.52 -21.45
C LYS A 171 -19.43 28.82 -20.01
N VAL A 172 -20.35 29.30 -19.17
CA VAL A 172 -20.05 29.86 -17.84
C VAL A 172 -20.38 28.94 -16.67
N MET A 173 -21.14 27.86 -16.89
CA MET A 173 -21.53 26.93 -15.83
C MET A 173 -20.37 26.03 -15.39
N ASP A 174 -19.98 26.16 -14.12
CA ASP A 174 -19.12 25.19 -13.44
C ASP A 174 -19.93 23.97 -13.00
N LEU A 175 -19.49 22.78 -13.39
CA LEU A 175 -20.11 21.51 -13.01
C LEU A 175 -19.65 21.03 -11.62
N SER A 176 -18.53 21.54 -11.11
CA SER A 176 -17.96 21.11 -9.82
C SER A 176 -18.59 21.80 -8.60
N ILE A 177 -19.39 22.86 -8.80
CA ILE A 177 -19.99 23.65 -7.71
C ILE A 177 -21.47 23.96 -8.00
N VAL A 178 -22.34 23.61 -7.05
CA VAL A 178 -23.79 23.88 -7.11
C VAL A 178 -24.25 24.56 -5.83
N ARG A 179 -25.38 25.28 -5.86
CA ARG A 179 -26.12 25.69 -4.66
C ARG A 179 -27.52 25.05 -4.69
N LEU A 180 -28.10 24.75 -3.52
CA LEU A 180 -29.51 24.40 -3.41
C LEU A 180 -30.33 25.70 -3.36
N ARG A 181 -31.45 25.74 -4.08
CA ARG A 181 -32.49 26.76 -3.91
C ARG A 181 -33.71 26.09 -3.29
N PHE A 182 -34.21 26.67 -2.20
CA PHE A 182 -35.43 26.26 -1.52
C PHE A 182 -36.52 27.29 -1.82
N THR A 183 -37.65 26.84 -2.38
CA THR A 183 -38.82 27.67 -2.69
C THR A 183 -40.04 27.10 -1.97
N ALA A 184 -40.63 27.87 -1.06
CA ALA A 184 -41.86 27.48 -0.37
C ALA A 184 -43.10 28.04 -1.08
N TYR A 185 -44.17 27.25 -1.12
CA TYR A 185 -45.48 27.59 -1.65
C TYR A 185 -46.54 27.35 -0.58
N LEU A 186 -47.24 28.42 -0.18
CA LEU A 186 -48.35 28.36 0.76
C LEU A 186 -49.66 28.00 0.03
N ARG A 187 -50.65 27.51 0.78
CA ARG A 187 -51.98 27.22 0.22
C ARG A 187 -52.81 28.49 0.03
N ASP A 188 -53.46 28.59 -1.12
CA ASP A 188 -54.50 29.56 -1.40
C ASP A 188 -55.86 29.16 -0.78
N SER A 189 -56.86 30.02 -0.95
CA SER A 189 -58.25 29.81 -0.54
C SER A 189 -58.96 28.67 -1.28
N SER A 190 -58.45 28.23 -2.44
CA SER A 190 -58.93 27.03 -3.14
C SER A 190 -58.24 25.75 -2.64
N GLY A 191 -57.27 25.88 -1.74
CA GLY A 191 -56.52 24.78 -1.17
C GLY A 191 -55.33 24.30 -2.01
N ASN A 192 -54.96 25.01 -3.08
CA ASN A 192 -53.81 24.69 -3.94
C ASN A 192 -52.55 25.43 -3.48
N PHE A 193 -51.37 24.87 -3.74
CA PHE A 193 -50.09 25.47 -3.35
C PHE A 193 -49.60 26.47 -4.41
N THR A 194 -50.16 27.68 -4.42
CA THR A 194 -49.95 28.68 -5.49
C THR A 194 -49.25 29.96 -5.03
N LEU A 195 -49.12 30.21 -3.72
CA LEU A 195 -48.56 31.45 -3.16
C LEU A 195 -47.05 31.26 -2.86
N PRO A 196 -46.12 31.76 -3.71
CA PRO A 196 -44.69 31.58 -3.47
C PRO A 196 -44.16 32.51 -2.35
N LEU A 197 -43.24 32.01 -1.54
CA LEU A 197 -42.37 32.81 -0.69
C LEU A 197 -41.04 33.12 -1.40
N GLN A 198 -40.30 34.09 -0.88
CA GLN A 198 -38.96 34.42 -1.37
C GLN A 198 -38.03 33.18 -1.28
N PRO A 199 -37.35 32.80 -2.37
CA PRO A 199 -36.50 31.61 -2.37
C PRO A 199 -35.21 31.82 -1.58
N VAL A 200 -34.82 30.84 -0.79
CA VAL A 200 -33.59 30.82 0.00
C VAL A 200 -32.53 29.99 -0.73
N ILE A 201 -31.31 30.51 -0.84
CA ILE A 201 -30.19 29.82 -1.50
C ILE A 201 -29.21 29.31 -0.43
N SER A 202 -28.68 28.10 -0.59
CA SER A 202 -27.64 27.55 0.29
C SER A 202 -26.24 28.04 -0.06
N ASP A 203 -25.32 27.80 0.87
CA ASP A 203 -23.88 27.74 0.61
C ASP A 203 -23.55 26.88 -0.64
N PRO A 204 -22.43 27.16 -1.33
CA PRO A 204 -21.93 26.33 -2.41
C PRO A 204 -21.48 24.94 -1.92
N ILE A 205 -22.02 23.91 -2.55
CA ILE A 205 -21.62 22.50 -2.40
C ILE A 205 -20.63 22.18 -3.51
N HIS A 206 -19.42 21.77 -3.14
CA HIS A 206 -18.36 21.39 -4.07
C HIS A 206 -18.25 19.86 -4.18
N ASP A 207 -18.13 19.34 -5.40
CA ASP A 207 -17.94 17.92 -5.67
C ASP A 207 -16.55 17.43 -5.20
N SER A 208 -16.52 16.47 -4.27
CA SER A 208 -15.27 15.93 -3.73
C SER A 208 -14.43 15.10 -4.70
N LYS A 209 -14.95 14.78 -5.90
CA LYS A 209 -14.15 14.22 -7.00
C LYS A 209 -13.42 15.28 -7.83
N SER A 210 -13.81 16.54 -7.75
CA SER A 210 -13.25 17.62 -8.56
C SER A 210 -11.91 18.13 -7.97
N PRO A 211 -10.88 18.43 -8.79
CA PRO A 211 -9.50 18.66 -8.28
C PRO A 211 -9.33 19.84 -7.30
N GLY A 212 -10.14 20.90 -7.44
CA GLY A 212 -10.18 22.04 -6.50
C GLY A 212 -11.00 21.79 -5.23
N ALA A 213 -11.64 20.62 -5.13
CA ALA A 213 -12.73 20.35 -4.19
C ALA A 213 -12.59 19.06 -3.37
N SER A 214 -11.61 18.20 -3.70
CA SER A 214 -11.17 17.10 -2.83
C SER A 214 -10.84 17.61 -1.42
N ASN A 215 -11.29 16.89 -0.40
CA ASN A 215 -10.91 17.18 0.98
C ASN A 215 -9.41 16.89 1.17
N LEU A 216 -8.70 17.73 1.91
CA LEU A 216 -7.29 17.51 2.21
C LEU A 216 -7.15 16.49 3.33
N LYS A 217 -6.32 15.47 3.14
CA LYS A 217 -6.07 14.46 4.15
C LYS A 217 -4.64 13.95 4.11
N ILE A 218 -4.00 13.90 5.26
CA ILE A 218 -2.69 13.27 5.44
C ILE A 218 -2.90 11.81 5.79
N SER A 219 -2.58 10.92 4.86
CA SER A 219 -2.66 9.46 5.07
C SER A 219 -1.57 9.02 6.05
N ARG A 220 -0.30 9.16 5.68
CA ARG A 220 0.88 8.74 6.47
C ARG A 220 2.06 9.70 6.26
N MET A 221 3.05 9.62 7.13
CA MET A 221 4.35 10.32 7.05
C MET A 221 5.44 9.32 7.44
N ASP A 222 6.63 9.44 6.87
CA ASP A 222 7.80 8.62 7.27
C ASP A 222 8.36 9.05 8.64
N LYS A 223 8.38 10.36 8.90
CA LYS A 223 8.91 10.98 10.12
C LYS A 223 7.84 11.84 10.79
N THR A 224 7.60 11.57 12.07
CA THR A 224 6.73 12.38 12.94
C THR A 224 7.54 13.27 13.90
N ALA A 225 8.85 13.38 13.69
CA ALA A 225 9.74 14.21 14.48
C ALA A 225 11.00 14.65 13.70
N GLY A 226 11.68 15.70 14.17
CA GLY A 226 12.86 16.28 13.53
C GLY A 226 13.63 17.25 14.42
N SER A 227 14.67 17.89 13.90
CA SER A 227 15.51 18.86 14.61
C SER A 227 14.88 20.25 14.65
N VAL A 228 15.02 20.99 15.77
CA VAL A 228 14.61 22.41 15.86
C VAL A 228 15.20 23.32 14.77
N ARG A 229 16.33 22.92 14.15
CA ARG A 229 16.94 23.68 13.05
C ARG A 229 16.16 23.62 11.74
N GLY A 230 15.21 22.69 11.60
CA GLY A 230 14.58 22.38 10.32
C GLY A 230 15.55 21.74 9.32
N GLY A 231 15.10 21.58 8.08
CA GLY A 231 15.85 21.02 6.97
C GLY A 231 15.71 19.50 6.79
N ASP A 232 15.12 18.80 7.76
CA ASP A 232 14.88 17.36 7.68
C ASP A 232 13.89 17.04 6.56
N GLU A 233 14.27 16.14 5.67
CA GLU A 233 13.45 15.70 4.54
C GLU A 233 12.38 14.70 5.01
N VAL A 234 11.11 14.98 4.72
CA VAL A 234 9.94 14.21 5.18
C VAL A 234 9.08 13.83 3.97
N TYR A 235 8.68 12.55 3.92
CA TYR A 235 7.85 11.95 2.89
C TYR A 235 6.41 11.82 3.40
N LEU A 236 5.53 12.69 2.91
CA LEU A 236 4.13 12.76 3.33
C LEU A 236 3.22 12.16 2.24
N LEU A 237 2.44 11.15 2.60
CA LEU A 237 1.42 10.52 1.75
C LEU A 237 0.05 11.15 2.03
N CYS A 238 -0.66 11.56 0.99
CA CYS A 238 -1.92 12.30 1.09
C CYS A 238 -2.98 11.86 0.08
N ASP A 239 -4.22 12.28 0.32
CA ASP A 239 -5.28 12.23 -0.69
C ASP A 239 -4.98 13.27 -1.80
N LYS A 240 -5.78 13.28 -2.89
CA LYS A 240 -5.45 13.99 -4.14
C LYS A 240 -5.27 15.51 -3.98
N VAL A 241 -4.05 16.00 -4.18
CA VAL A 241 -3.66 17.44 -4.12
C VAL A 241 -3.29 18.02 -5.50
N GLN A 242 -3.30 19.35 -5.62
CA GLN A 242 -2.77 20.07 -6.78
C GLN A 242 -1.41 20.69 -6.42
N LYS A 243 -0.36 20.38 -7.19
CA LYS A 243 1.04 20.79 -6.90
C LYS A 243 1.23 22.31 -6.74
N ASP A 244 0.42 23.10 -7.43
CA ASP A 244 0.50 24.56 -7.46
C ASP A 244 -0.41 25.25 -6.41
N ASP A 245 -1.29 24.48 -5.74
CA ASP A 245 -2.30 24.94 -4.77
C ASP A 245 -2.23 24.17 -3.44
N ILE A 246 -1.03 23.82 -3.00
CA ILE A 246 -0.80 23.07 -1.75
C ILE A 246 0.39 23.66 -0.98
N GLU A 247 0.28 23.64 0.35
CA GLU A 247 1.35 23.93 1.32
C GLU A 247 1.22 23.01 2.55
N VAL A 248 2.34 22.73 3.21
CA VAL A 248 2.39 21.99 4.49
C VAL A 248 2.58 23.02 5.59
N ARG A 249 1.58 23.21 6.46
CA ARG A 249 1.60 24.21 7.55
C ARG A 249 1.92 23.51 8.88
N PHE A 250 2.95 23.98 9.55
CA PHE A 250 3.23 23.72 10.96
C PHE A 250 2.68 24.86 11.81
N TYR A 251 2.12 24.58 12.99
CA TYR A 251 1.66 25.59 13.93
C TYR A 251 1.61 25.10 15.39
N GLU A 252 1.63 26.04 16.33
CA GLU A 252 1.51 25.83 17.78
C GLU A 252 0.22 26.52 18.26
N ASP A 253 -0.58 25.87 19.11
CA ASP A 253 -1.96 26.29 19.47
C ASP A 253 -2.02 27.25 20.69
N ASP A 254 -0.85 27.76 21.10
CA ASP A 254 -0.68 28.72 22.19
C ASP A 254 -1.07 30.15 21.76
N GLU A 255 -1.35 31.04 22.72
CA GLU A 255 -1.70 32.46 22.50
C GLU A 255 -0.67 33.25 21.66
N ASN A 256 0.57 32.74 21.56
CA ASN A 256 1.64 33.32 20.75
C ASN A 256 1.64 32.90 19.26
N GLY A 257 0.78 31.95 18.86
CA GLY A 257 0.37 31.72 17.47
C GLY A 257 1.48 31.46 16.44
N TRP A 258 2.53 30.70 16.78
CA TRP A 258 3.56 30.37 15.79
C TRP A 258 2.99 29.56 14.63
N GLN A 259 3.40 29.93 13.40
CA GLN A 259 3.21 29.10 12.22
C GLN A 259 4.44 29.17 11.30
N ALA A 260 4.70 28.09 10.58
CA ALA A 260 5.69 28.03 9.51
C ALA A 260 5.23 27.04 8.43
N PHE A 261 5.93 27.02 7.29
CA PHE A 261 5.60 26.16 6.16
C PHE A 261 6.77 25.24 5.81
N GLY A 262 6.47 23.98 5.50
CA GLY A 262 7.46 23.05 4.95
C GLY A 262 7.94 23.51 3.58
N ASP A 263 9.25 23.44 3.35
CA ASP A 263 9.89 23.88 2.10
C ASP A 263 9.88 22.76 1.07
N PHE A 264 9.25 23.01 -0.09
CA PHE A 264 9.19 22.10 -1.23
C PHE A 264 8.78 22.83 -2.52
N SER A 265 9.13 22.23 -3.65
CA SER A 265 8.81 22.72 -4.98
C SER A 265 7.64 21.93 -5.62
N PRO A 266 6.99 22.46 -6.67
CA PRO A 266 5.94 21.72 -7.40
C PRO A 266 6.41 20.41 -8.07
N THR A 267 7.72 20.17 -8.18
CA THR A 267 8.30 18.88 -8.65
C THR A 267 8.35 17.81 -7.56
N ASP A 268 8.34 18.19 -6.28
CA ASP A 268 8.41 17.26 -5.14
C ASP A 268 7.03 16.67 -4.77
N VAL A 269 5.97 17.14 -5.44
CA VAL A 269 4.59 16.65 -5.33
C VAL A 269 4.37 15.46 -6.25
N HIS A 270 4.85 14.28 -5.82
CA HIS A 270 4.81 13.05 -6.61
C HIS A 270 3.37 12.61 -6.94
N LYS A 271 3.04 12.63 -8.24
CA LYS A 271 1.79 12.11 -8.84
C LYS A 271 0.48 12.55 -8.14
N GLN A 272 0.44 13.71 -7.50
CA GLN A 272 -0.71 14.25 -6.75
C GLN A 272 -1.11 13.50 -5.46
N TYR A 273 -0.32 12.51 -5.00
CA TYR A 273 -0.65 11.69 -3.81
C TYR A 273 0.48 11.59 -2.77
N ALA A 274 1.63 12.19 -3.04
CA ALA A 274 2.67 12.37 -2.04
C ALA A 274 3.35 13.74 -2.22
N ILE A 275 3.95 14.24 -1.14
CA ILE A 275 4.76 15.45 -1.08
C ILE A 275 6.04 15.11 -0.31
N VAL A 276 7.20 15.33 -0.93
CA VAL A 276 8.47 15.38 -0.21
C VAL A 276 8.73 16.83 0.16
N PHE A 277 9.06 17.12 1.42
CA PHE A 277 9.32 18.48 1.88
C PHE A 277 10.38 18.53 2.99
N ARG A 278 10.98 19.70 3.22
CA ARG A 278 11.91 19.94 4.33
C ARG A 278 11.21 20.64 5.49
N THR A 279 11.44 20.17 6.72
CA THR A 279 10.87 20.79 7.92
C THR A 279 11.30 22.25 8.06
N PRO A 280 10.39 23.18 8.46
CA PRO A 280 10.80 24.54 8.78
C PRO A 280 11.63 24.57 10.08
N PRO A 281 12.50 25.56 10.27
CA PRO A 281 13.09 25.83 11.58
C PRO A 281 12.01 26.17 12.61
N TYR A 282 12.10 25.61 13.82
CA TYR A 282 11.23 26.00 14.92
C TYR A 282 11.63 27.38 15.46
N HIS A 283 10.65 28.19 15.87
CA HIS A 283 10.87 29.58 16.28
C HIS A 283 11.86 29.74 17.44
N LYS A 284 11.95 28.75 18.34
CA LYS A 284 12.94 28.72 19.42
C LYS A 284 14.11 27.82 18.94
N PRO A 285 15.25 28.37 18.47
CA PRO A 285 16.35 27.59 17.89
C PRO A 285 17.12 26.76 18.93
N LYS A 286 16.83 26.96 20.22
CA LYS A 286 17.25 26.12 21.35
C LYS A 286 16.02 25.81 22.20
N ILE A 287 15.87 24.54 22.56
CA ILE A 287 14.89 24.00 23.50
C ILE A 287 15.64 23.01 24.40
N ASP A 288 15.25 22.87 25.67
CA ASP A 288 15.88 21.92 26.60
C ASP A 288 15.12 20.59 26.70
N ARG A 289 13.92 20.53 26.13
CA ARG A 289 13.01 19.38 26.10
C ARG A 289 12.32 19.31 24.73
N PRO A 290 11.87 18.13 24.26
CA PRO A 290 11.14 18.02 23.01
C PRO A 290 9.83 18.83 23.04
N VAL A 291 9.48 19.47 21.92
CA VAL A 291 8.25 20.26 21.76
C VAL A 291 7.40 19.66 20.66
N THR A 292 6.14 19.32 20.96
CA THR A 292 5.20 18.78 19.97
C THR A 292 4.33 19.90 19.42
N VAL A 293 4.40 20.12 18.11
CA VAL A 293 3.57 21.07 17.35
C VAL A 293 2.56 20.32 16.48
N PHE A 294 1.64 21.05 15.87
CA PHE A 294 0.70 20.50 14.89
C PHE A 294 1.18 20.74 13.46
N LEU A 295 0.86 19.80 12.57
CA LEU A 295 1.09 19.85 11.13
C LEU A 295 -0.22 19.55 10.41
N GLN A 296 -0.51 20.29 9.33
CA GLN A 296 -1.67 20.06 8.46
C GLN A 296 -1.34 20.43 7.01
N LEU A 297 -2.03 19.83 6.05
CA LEU A 297 -2.04 20.34 4.67
C LEU A 297 -2.97 21.54 4.59
N LYS A 298 -2.67 22.49 3.71
CA LYS A 298 -3.51 23.67 3.43
C LYS A 298 -3.53 24.02 1.94
N ARG A 299 -4.68 24.46 1.41
CA ARG A 299 -4.78 25.04 0.04
C ARG A 299 -4.39 26.52 0.05
N LYS A 300 -3.71 26.96 -1.02
CA LYS A 300 -3.27 28.37 -1.18
C LYS A 300 -4.42 29.28 -1.60
N ARG A 301 -5.32 28.80 -2.47
CA ARG A 301 -6.43 29.54 -3.08
C ARG A 301 -7.79 29.30 -2.42
N GLY A 302 -7.95 28.21 -1.68
CA GLY A 302 -9.17 27.88 -0.94
C GLY A 302 -9.09 28.12 0.57
N GLY A 303 -7.88 28.16 1.15
CA GLY A 303 -7.70 28.22 2.61
C GLY A 303 -8.03 26.93 3.36
N ASP A 304 -8.63 25.95 2.70
CA ASP A 304 -9.01 24.64 3.25
C ASP A 304 -7.83 23.93 3.91
N VAL A 305 -8.10 23.18 4.97
CA VAL A 305 -7.09 22.48 5.78
C VAL A 305 -7.44 21.00 5.94
N SER A 306 -6.43 20.16 6.16
CA SER A 306 -6.66 18.77 6.61
C SER A 306 -6.85 18.67 8.12
N ASP A 307 -7.29 17.50 8.59
CA ASP A 307 -7.05 17.08 9.98
C ASP A 307 -5.58 17.32 10.36
N SER A 308 -5.33 17.77 11.60
CA SER A 308 -3.98 18.01 12.10
C SER A 308 -3.32 16.72 12.61
N LYS A 309 -2.00 16.63 12.45
CA LYS A 309 -1.14 15.59 13.00
C LYS A 309 -0.08 16.20 13.91
N GLN A 310 0.34 15.46 14.92
CA GLN A 310 1.42 15.88 15.80
C GLN A 310 2.79 15.68 15.14
N PHE A 311 3.70 16.63 15.35
CA PHE A 311 5.10 16.55 14.95
C PHE A 311 6.01 17.05 16.08
N THR A 312 7.02 16.28 16.47
CA THR A 312 7.89 16.63 17.62
C THR A 312 9.24 17.18 17.17
N TYR A 313 9.57 18.41 17.61
CA TYR A 313 10.90 18.97 17.48
C TYR A 313 11.80 18.54 18.64
N TYR A 314 12.99 18.04 18.32
CA TYR A 314 14.03 17.62 19.25
C TYR A 314 15.18 18.64 19.35
N PRO A 315 15.82 18.77 20.53
CA PRO A 315 16.98 19.63 20.71
C PRO A 315 18.19 19.16 19.90
N VAL A 316 19.01 20.10 19.44
CA VAL A 316 20.30 19.79 18.81
C VAL A 316 21.32 19.47 19.90
N VAL A 317 21.76 18.22 19.96
CA VAL A 317 22.94 17.83 20.75
C VAL A 317 24.18 18.29 19.98
N GLU A 318 24.76 19.43 20.38
CA GLU A 318 26.07 19.89 19.87
C GLU A 318 27.20 19.03 20.46
N ASP A 319 27.39 17.82 19.93
CA ASP A 319 28.46 16.91 20.36
C ASP A 319 29.84 17.41 19.88
N LYS A 320 30.40 18.34 20.66
CA LYS A 320 31.73 18.90 20.47
C LYS A 320 32.83 17.91 20.85
N GLU A 321 32.54 16.93 21.69
CA GLU A 321 33.50 15.98 22.24
C GLU A 321 33.87 14.93 21.18
N GLU A 322 32.89 14.39 20.45
CA GLU A 322 33.06 13.57 19.25
C GLU A 322 33.89 14.30 18.16
N VAL A 323 33.68 15.61 17.98
CA VAL A 323 34.42 16.43 17.00
C VAL A 323 35.88 16.63 17.41
N GLU A 324 36.18 16.89 18.69
CA GLU A 324 37.57 16.96 19.18
C GLU A 324 38.26 15.59 19.14
N ARG A 325 37.55 14.52 19.50
CA ARG A 325 38.02 13.14 19.42
C ARG A 325 38.47 12.76 18.00
N LYS A 326 37.73 13.22 16.98
CA LYS A 326 38.10 13.04 15.56
C LYS A 326 39.25 13.93 15.09
N ARG A 327 39.57 15.03 15.79
CA ARG A 327 40.76 15.87 15.51
C ARG A 327 42.06 15.30 16.08
N LYS A 328 42.02 14.57 17.19
CA LYS A 328 43.21 13.97 17.84
C LYS A 328 43.66 12.65 17.18
N LYS A 329 44.19 12.73 15.95
CA LYS A 329 44.99 11.62 15.37
C LYS A 329 46.33 11.53 16.11
N VAL A 330 46.52 10.47 16.90
CA VAL A 330 47.79 10.17 17.59
C VAL A 330 48.81 9.64 16.56
N LEU A 331 50.04 10.17 16.59
CA LEU A 331 51.14 9.63 15.78
C LEU A 331 51.67 8.33 16.43
N PRO A 332 52.01 7.29 15.63
CA PRO A 332 52.72 6.12 16.15
C PRO A 332 54.14 6.52 16.56
N GLN A 333 54.50 6.27 17.82
CA GLN A 333 55.83 6.57 18.35
C GLN A 333 56.76 5.37 18.11
N PHE A 334 57.79 5.53 17.27
CA PHE A 334 58.82 4.51 17.07
C PHE A 334 59.74 4.41 18.30
N PRO A 335 60.08 3.20 18.78
CA PRO A 335 61.10 3.04 19.81
C PRO A 335 62.49 3.25 19.19
N GLN A 336 63.20 4.27 19.68
CA GLN A 336 64.62 4.48 19.39
C GLN A 336 65.43 4.38 20.68
N HIS A 337 66.62 3.83 20.57
CA HIS A 337 67.39 3.27 21.70
C HIS A 337 68.79 3.89 21.70
N PHE A 338 69.05 4.86 22.60
CA PHE A 338 70.36 5.11 23.22
C PHE A 338 70.23 6.06 24.42
N GLY A 339 71.31 6.21 25.21
CA GLY A 339 71.32 6.85 26.55
C GLY A 339 70.86 8.31 26.63
N GLY A 340 70.75 8.90 27.84
CA GLY A 340 71.10 8.39 29.17
C GLY A 340 71.41 9.57 30.11
N GLY A 341 70.95 9.53 31.36
CA GLY A 341 71.12 10.63 32.31
C GLY A 341 70.47 10.35 33.68
N SER A 342 71.23 10.53 34.75
CA SER A 342 70.91 10.01 36.09
C SER A 342 70.12 10.99 36.97
N HIS A 343 69.03 10.54 37.62
CA HIS A 343 68.69 11.01 38.97
C HIS A 343 67.84 10.04 39.84
N MET A 344 68.53 9.39 40.78
CA MET A 344 68.20 9.10 42.19
C MET A 344 66.76 8.79 42.68
N GLY A 345 66.61 7.64 43.38
CA GLY A 345 65.43 7.22 44.20
C GLY A 345 64.51 6.22 43.48
N GLY A 346 64.04 5.10 44.05
CA GLY A 346 64.10 4.54 45.41
C GLY A 346 62.70 4.45 46.05
N ALA A 347 62.17 3.31 46.53
CA ALA A 347 62.67 1.92 46.56
C ALA A 347 61.53 0.88 46.78
N GLY A 348 61.78 -0.41 46.47
CA GLY A 348 60.93 -1.58 46.82
C GLY A 348 59.72 -1.86 45.91
N GLY A 349 59.21 -3.11 45.78
CA GLY A 349 59.73 -4.40 46.26
C GLY A 349 58.67 -5.54 46.27
N GLY A 350 59.02 -6.73 45.74
CA GLY A 350 58.17 -7.96 45.75
C GLY A 350 57.11 -8.03 44.62
N ALA A 351 56.85 -9.10 43.83
CA ALA A 351 57.22 -10.53 43.74
C ALA A 351 56.12 -11.55 44.13
N GLY A 352 55.85 -12.52 43.23
CA GLY A 352 54.92 -13.66 43.39
C GLY A 352 53.69 -13.58 42.46
N GLY A 353 53.15 -14.66 41.88
CA GLY A 353 53.65 -16.06 41.78
C GLY A 353 52.53 -17.12 41.80
N PHE A 354 52.63 -18.15 40.93
CA PHE A 354 51.77 -19.36 40.82
C PHE A 354 50.29 -19.13 40.37
N GLY A 355 49.55 -20.13 39.85
CA GLY A 355 49.95 -21.45 39.32
C GLY A 355 48.85 -22.56 39.42
N SER A 356 48.66 -23.35 38.35
CA SER A 356 47.78 -24.57 38.26
C SER A 356 46.26 -24.37 38.43
N GLY A 357 45.37 -25.31 38.04
CA GLY A 357 45.54 -26.51 37.19
C GLY A 357 44.61 -27.70 37.53
N GLY A 358 43.91 -28.28 36.53
CA GLY A 358 43.08 -29.51 36.64
C GLY A 358 41.62 -29.31 37.12
N GLY A 359 40.68 -30.26 36.99
CA GLY A 359 40.71 -31.51 36.20
C GLY A 359 39.70 -32.60 36.64
N GLY A 360 38.63 -32.85 35.86
CA GLY A 360 37.66 -33.96 36.02
C GLY A 360 36.58 -33.79 37.12
N SER A 361 35.61 -34.71 37.35
CA SER A 361 34.94 -35.72 36.49
C SER A 361 33.76 -36.40 37.24
N LEU A 362 32.83 -37.05 36.50
CA LEU A 362 31.95 -38.20 36.88
C LEU A 362 30.69 -38.06 37.81
N SER A 363 29.57 -38.61 37.28
CA SER A 363 28.48 -39.40 37.92
C SER A 363 27.14 -38.75 38.36
N PHE A 364 26.05 -39.50 38.08
CA PHE A 364 24.64 -39.27 38.49
C PHE A 364 24.30 -39.99 39.82
N PRO A 365 23.07 -39.82 40.36
CA PRO A 365 22.07 -40.88 40.15
C PRO A 365 20.60 -40.44 39.91
N TYR A 366 19.92 -41.22 39.06
CA TYR A 366 18.48 -41.57 39.01
C TYR A 366 17.32 -40.55 39.03
N SER A 367 16.40 -40.76 38.09
CA SER A 367 14.99 -40.29 38.09
C SER A 367 14.05 -41.36 38.71
N PRO A 368 12.77 -41.06 38.99
CA PRO A 368 11.71 -41.04 37.96
C PRO A 368 10.85 -39.76 38.00
N GLY A 369 9.99 -39.44 37.03
CA GLY A 369 9.59 -40.19 35.83
C GLY A 369 8.07 -40.12 35.62
N LEU A 370 7.58 -39.04 35.02
CA LEU A 370 6.18 -38.89 34.59
C LEU A 370 6.11 -38.28 33.18
N ALA A 371 5.04 -38.63 32.44
CA ALA A 371 4.98 -38.45 30.99
C ALA A 371 4.79 -37.00 30.55
N TYR A 372 5.48 -36.63 29.47
CA TYR A 372 5.14 -35.48 28.64
C TYR A 372 3.86 -35.80 27.87
N ASN A 373 2.87 -34.89 27.88
CA ASN A 373 1.71 -34.98 27.00
C ASN A 373 1.53 -33.66 26.27
N SER A 374 1.40 -33.71 24.94
CA SER A 374 1.34 -32.53 24.09
C SER A 374 -0.10 -32.03 23.97
N ILE A 375 -0.35 -30.76 24.29
CA ILE A 375 -1.62 -30.08 24.02
C ILE A 375 -1.36 -28.66 23.51
N TYR A 376 -1.03 -28.55 22.21
CA TYR A 376 -1.16 -27.32 21.43
C TYR A 376 -1.55 -27.69 19.99
N SER A 377 -2.85 -27.83 19.75
CA SER A 377 -3.41 -27.87 18.39
C SER A 377 -3.71 -26.43 17.92
N PRO A 378 -3.38 -26.04 16.67
CA PRO A 378 -3.68 -24.72 16.16
C PRO A 378 -5.16 -24.57 15.78
N GLY A 379 -5.77 -23.42 16.12
CA GLY A 379 -7.12 -23.03 15.71
C GLY A 379 -7.32 -21.51 15.82
N PRO A 380 -8.16 -20.85 14.99
CA PRO A 380 -7.84 -19.49 14.53
C PRO A 380 -8.95 -18.46 14.83
N HIS A 381 -8.88 -17.80 16.00
CA HIS A 381 -9.87 -16.83 16.49
C HIS A 381 -9.18 -15.65 17.22
N PRO A 382 -9.82 -14.47 17.38
CA PRO A 382 -9.31 -13.26 16.73
C PRO A 382 -8.70 -12.20 17.67
N VAL A 383 -7.79 -11.39 17.11
CA VAL A 383 -7.16 -10.26 17.83
C VAL A 383 -8.12 -9.07 17.91
N GLY A 384 -8.89 -9.01 18.99
CA GLY A 384 -9.61 -7.81 19.41
C GLY A 384 -8.67 -6.85 20.15
N GLY A 385 -8.48 -5.64 19.63
CA GLY A 385 -7.54 -4.67 20.20
C GLY A 385 -7.98 -4.10 21.56
N TYR A 386 -7.07 -4.09 22.53
CA TYR A 386 -7.28 -3.39 23.81
C TYR A 386 -7.10 -1.89 23.63
N GLN A 387 -8.18 -1.12 23.81
CA GLN A 387 -8.13 0.34 23.97
C GLN A 387 -8.48 0.76 25.40
N GLY A 388 -7.78 1.80 25.89
CA GLY A 388 -8.24 2.77 26.88
C GLY A 388 -9.02 2.27 28.09
N GLY A 389 -8.33 2.11 29.23
CA GLY A 389 -8.99 2.03 30.53
C GLY A 389 -9.65 3.37 30.89
N VAL A 390 -10.95 3.51 30.60
CA VAL A 390 -11.74 4.68 31.01
C VAL A 390 -12.32 4.45 32.41
N GLN A 391 -12.01 5.36 33.32
CA GLN A 391 -12.39 5.26 34.73
C GLN A 391 -13.87 5.59 34.94
N MET A 392 -14.70 4.57 35.16
CA MET A 392 -16.13 4.77 35.47
C MET A 392 -16.35 5.07 36.95
N LYS A 393 -17.06 6.17 37.20
CA LYS A 393 -17.41 6.71 38.51
C LYS A 393 -18.67 6.03 39.03
N GLY A 394 -18.63 5.42 40.21
CA GLY A 394 -19.78 4.76 40.81
C GLY A 394 -20.84 5.75 41.35
N PRO A 395 -22.14 5.39 41.30
CA PRO A 395 -23.19 6.10 42.04
C PRO A 395 -23.43 5.43 43.41
N GLU A 396 -23.47 6.23 44.47
CA GLU A 396 -24.05 5.84 45.76
C GLU A 396 -25.53 6.26 45.81
N ALA A 397 -26.40 5.38 46.31
CA ALA A 397 -27.70 5.71 46.90
C ALA A 397 -28.23 4.50 47.69
N GLU A 398 -28.91 4.75 48.81
CA GLU A 398 -29.42 3.72 49.72
C GLU A 398 -30.80 3.18 49.31
N GLY A 399 -31.21 2.02 49.86
CA GLY A 399 -32.58 1.52 49.70
C GLY A 399 -32.84 0.14 50.31
N SER A 400 -33.54 0.12 51.44
CA SER A 400 -34.14 -1.03 52.17
C SER A 400 -34.21 -2.40 51.48
N GLY A 401 -33.78 -3.45 52.20
CA GLY A 401 -33.81 -4.83 51.73
C GLY A 401 -35.14 -5.57 51.93
N SER A 402 -35.33 -6.62 51.14
CA SER A 402 -36.10 -7.82 51.50
C SER A 402 -35.50 -9.03 50.78
N SER A 403 -35.84 -10.24 51.23
CA SER A 403 -35.14 -11.47 50.84
C SER A 403 -35.26 -11.81 49.35
N ARG A 404 -34.11 -12.05 48.72
CA ARG A 404 -34.01 -12.89 47.51
C ARG A 404 -32.96 -13.97 47.76
N GLN A 405 -33.35 -15.20 47.51
CA GLN A 405 -32.50 -16.37 47.73
C GLN A 405 -31.29 -16.33 46.81
N ALA A 406 -30.13 -16.74 47.32
CA ALA A 406 -28.98 -16.99 46.47
C ALA A 406 -29.31 -18.14 45.50
N PRO A 407 -29.18 -17.96 44.16
CA PRO A 407 -29.22 -19.10 43.25
C PRO A 407 -27.99 -19.99 43.51
N ALA A 408 -28.17 -21.30 43.33
CA ALA A 408 -27.21 -22.31 43.75
C ALA A 408 -25.80 -22.16 43.15
N ASP A 409 -24.82 -22.77 43.81
CA ASP A 409 -23.46 -23.01 43.31
C ASP A 409 -23.47 -23.46 41.84
N SER A 410 -23.20 -22.52 40.93
CA SER A 410 -22.87 -22.87 39.56
C SER A 410 -21.49 -23.50 39.54
N THR A 411 -21.36 -24.69 38.99
CA THR A 411 -20.07 -25.39 38.78
C THR A 411 -19.06 -24.47 38.09
N TYR A 412 -19.54 -23.63 37.17
CA TYR A 412 -18.80 -22.57 36.50
C TYR A 412 -18.00 -21.65 37.47
N CYS A 413 -18.58 -21.25 38.61
CA CYS A 413 -17.90 -20.40 39.59
C CYS A 413 -16.75 -21.14 40.30
N GLN A 414 -16.93 -22.44 40.57
CA GLN A 414 -15.90 -23.29 41.17
C GLN A 414 -14.79 -23.62 40.16
N GLU A 415 -15.13 -23.77 38.87
CA GLU A 415 -14.17 -23.90 37.77
C GLU A 415 -13.38 -22.61 37.55
N LEU A 416 -14.02 -21.44 37.61
CA LEU A 416 -13.35 -20.13 37.56
C LEU A 416 -12.34 -19.98 38.69
N HIS A 417 -12.69 -20.41 39.91
CA HIS A 417 -11.82 -20.33 41.07
C HIS A 417 -10.63 -21.29 40.96
N LYS A 418 -10.83 -22.51 40.44
CA LYS A 418 -9.74 -23.44 40.10
C LYS A 418 -8.81 -22.87 39.03
N HIS A 419 -9.36 -22.22 38.00
CA HIS A 419 -8.58 -21.52 36.98
C HIS A 419 -7.74 -20.38 37.57
N ALA A 420 -8.32 -19.57 38.46
CA ALA A 420 -7.60 -18.49 39.14
C ALA A 420 -6.41 -19.00 39.97
N GLN A 421 -6.58 -20.11 40.70
CA GLN A 421 -5.51 -20.76 41.46
C GLN A 421 -4.41 -21.32 40.55
N LEU A 422 -4.76 -21.96 39.43
CA LEU A 422 -3.80 -22.43 38.43
C LEU A 422 -3.00 -21.26 37.81
N CYS A 423 -3.67 -20.16 37.47
CA CYS A 423 -3.02 -18.94 36.98
C CYS A 423 -2.07 -18.31 38.02
N GLN A 424 -2.44 -18.28 39.30
CA GLN A 424 -1.56 -17.81 40.38
C GLN A 424 -0.30 -18.68 40.51
N LEU A 425 -0.44 -20.01 40.50
CA LEU A 425 0.69 -20.94 40.55
C LEU A 425 1.62 -20.80 39.33
N TRP A 426 1.04 -20.60 38.14
CA TRP A 426 1.81 -20.36 36.91
C TRP A 426 2.57 -19.03 36.96
N MET A 427 1.93 -17.95 37.39
CA MET A 427 2.56 -16.63 37.59
C MET A 427 3.69 -16.68 38.61
N LEU A 428 3.50 -17.38 39.74
CA LEU A 428 4.54 -17.58 40.75
C LEU A 428 5.75 -18.36 40.18
N ALA A 429 5.49 -19.42 39.42
CA ALA A 429 6.54 -20.21 38.76
C ALA A 429 7.31 -19.42 37.69
N LEU A 430 6.61 -18.54 36.95
CA LEU A 430 7.22 -17.63 35.97
C LEU A 430 8.07 -16.55 36.66
N ALA A 431 7.54 -15.89 37.70
CA ALA A 431 8.28 -14.91 38.48
C ALA A 431 9.56 -15.51 39.10
N ARG A 432 9.47 -16.74 39.63
CA ARG A 432 10.65 -17.45 40.16
C ARG A 432 11.68 -17.77 39.08
N ARG A 433 11.27 -18.13 37.86
CA ARG A 433 12.17 -18.35 36.71
C ARG A 433 12.85 -17.05 36.27
N ASN A 434 12.12 -15.94 36.20
CA ASN A 434 12.69 -14.62 35.89
C ASN A 434 13.73 -14.20 36.94
N ALA A 435 13.44 -14.42 38.23
CA ALA A 435 14.37 -14.11 39.31
C ALA A 435 15.67 -14.92 39.24
N TYR A 436 15.60 -16.22 38.94
CA TYR A 436 16.80 -17.04 38.74
C TYR A 436 17.61 -16.58 37.51
N ALA A 437 16.98 -16.32 36.36
CA ALA A 437 17.71 -15.83 35.18
C ALA A 437 18.36 -14.45 35.37
N LEU A 438 17.77 -13.57 36.18
CA LEU A 438 18.40 -12.30 36.57
C LEU A 438 19.63 -12.52 37.48
N LEU A 439 19.56 -13.50 38.38
CA LEU A 439 20.71 -13.91 39.21
C LEU A 439 21.82 -14.54 38.35
N ASP A 440 21.49 -15.50 37.48
CA ASP A 440 22.42 -16.16 36.57
C ASP A 440 23.08 -15.14 35.63
N TYR A 441 22.32 -14.18 35.11
CA TYR A 441 22.84 -13.04 34.34
C TYR A 441 23.80 -12.17 35.17
N SER A 442 23.48 -11.86 36.43
CA SER A 442 24.36 -11.06 37.29
C SER A 442 25.70 -11.74 37.62
N VAL A 443 25.77 -13.07 37.54
CA VAL A 443 26.99 -13.88 37.75
C VAL A 443 27.76 -14.11 36.45
N THR A 444 27.07 -14.30 35.32
CA THR A 444 27.69 -14.69 34.03
C THR A 444 27.91 -13.54 33.05
N ALA A 445 27.20 -12.42 33.24
CA ALA A 445 27.00 -11.34 32.25
C ALA A 445 26.45 -11.81 30.89
N ASP A 446 25.87 -13.01 30.80
CA ASP A 446 25.44 -13.62 29.54
C ASP A 446 23.95 -13.35 29.25
N PRO A 447 23.61 -12.51 28.25
CA PRO A 447 22.21 -12.18 27.94
C PRO A 447 21.39 -13.40 27.49
N ARG A 448 22.02 -14.51 27.09
CA ARG A 448 21.32 -15.77 26.75
C ARG A 448 20.53 -16.32 27.95
N MET A 449 20.97 -16.06 29.18
CA MET A 449 20.23 -16.49 30.39
C MET A 449 18.86 -15.81 30.50
N LEU A 450 18.78 -14.51 30.19
CA LEU A 450 17.52 -13.74 30.17
C LEU A 450 16.62 -14.18 29.01
N LEU A 451 17.21 -14.30 27.81
CA LEU A 451 16.53 -14.73 26.59
C LEU A 451 15.95 -16.15 26.72
N ALA A 452 16.62 -17.07 27.42
CA ALA A 452 16.15 -18.44 27.63
C ALA A 452 14.81 -18.53 28.39
N VAL A 453 14.53 -17.60 29.33
CA VAL A 453 13.22 -17.55 30.01
C VAL A 453 12.18 -16.83 29.16
N GLN A 454 12.58 -15.77 28.46
CA GLN A 454 11.70 -15.01 27.55
C GLN A 454 11.52 -15.65 26.16
N ARG A 455 12.01 -16.89 25.96
CA ARG A 455 12.08 -17.61 24.68
C ARG A 455 10.80 -17.68 23.83
N HIS A 456 9.63 -17.47 24.42
CA HIS A 456 8.36 -17.36 23.71
C HIS A 456 8.27 -16.10 22.83
N LEU A 457 8.94 -15.01 23.23
CA LEU A 457 9.04 -13.76 22.46
C LEU A 457 9.94 -13.91 21.23
N ALA A 458 10.81 -14.92 21.15
CA ALA A 458 11.56 -15.21 19.92
C ALA A 458 10.66 -15.61 18.74
N ALA A 459 9.41 -16.00 19.02
CA ALA A 459 8.39 -16.34 18.04
C ALA A 459 7.29 -15.26 17.87
N SER A 460 7.31 -14.15 18.61
CA SER A 460 6.37 -13.05 18.37
C SER A 460 6.73 -12.33 17.06
N GLN A 461 5.73 -11.98 16.28
CA GLN A 461 5.87 -11.30 14.99
C GLN A 461 5.40 -9.84 15.12
N ASP A 462 5.99 -8.94 14.34
CA ASP A 462 5.53 -7.56 14.19
C ASP A 462 4.39 -7.42 13.15
N GLU A 463 4.00 -6.19 12.81
CA GLU A 463 3.00 -5.87 11.78
C GLU A 463 3.38 -6.38 10.37
N ASN A 464 4.67 -6.62 10.11
CA ASN A 464 5.20 -7.17 8.85
C ASN A 464 5.32 -8.71 8.89
N GLY A 465 5.06 -9.35 10.03
CA GLY A 465 5.29 -10.76 10.25
C GLY A 465 6.74 -11.09 10.67
N ASP A 466 7.60 -10.11 10.86
CA ASP A 466 9.02 -10.32 11.17
C ASP A 466 9.21 -10.63 12.67
N THR A 467 9.91 -11.73 12.97
CA THR A 467 10.30 -12.09 14.35
C THR A 467 11.58 -11.35 14.78
N PRO A 468 11.96 -11.32 16.07
CA PRO A 468 13.24 -10.74 16.50
C PRO A 468 14.47 -11.27 15.76
N LEU A 469 14.43 -12.51 15.24
CA LEU A 469 15.50 -13.06 14.41
C LEU A 469 15.50 -12.48 12.98
N HIS A 470 14.33 -12.20 12.40
CA HIS A 470 14.22 -11.47 11.12
C HIS A 470 14.80 -10.06 11.29
N LEU A 471 14.36 -9.32 12.32
CA LEU A 471 14.81 -7.96 12.60
C LEU A 471 16.32 -7.88 12.87
N ALA A 472 16.88 -8.83 13.63
CA ALA A 472 18.32 -8.90 13.87
C ALA A 472 19.13 -9.12 12.59
N ILE A 473 18.59 -9.86 11.62
CA ILE A 473 19.19 -10.09 10.28
C ILE A 473 19.05 -8.84 9.41
N ILE A 474 17.89 -8.21 9.36
CA ILE A 474 17.63 -6.96 8.62
C ILE A 474 18.57 -5.83 9.07
N HIS A 475 18.92 -5.79 10.36
CA HIS A 475 19.88 -4.83 10.93
C HIS A 475 21.33 -5.34 11.01
N GLU A 476 21.65 -6.47 10.37
CA GLU A 476 23.00 -7.06 10.25
C GLU A 476 23.72 -7.34 11.60
N GLN A 477 22.96 -7.53 12.68
CA GLN A 477 23.49 -7.63 14.06
C GLN A 477 24.04 -9.03 14.39
N THR A 478 25.13 -9.42 13.72
CA THR A 478 25.73 -10.78 13.80
C THR A 478 25.98 -11.32 15.22
N ALA A 479 26.24 -10.47 16.21
CA ALA A 479 26.37 -10.89 17.62
C ALA A 479 25.01 -11.29 18.24
N VAL A 480 23.97 -10.49 18.01
CA VAL A 480 22.59 -10.75 18.47
C VAL A 480 22.02 -11.97 17.76
N ILE A 481 22.25 -12.09 16.44
CA ILE A 481 21.83 -13.24 15.63
C ILE A 481 22.38 -14.55 16.23
N LYS A 482 23.67 -14.61 16.59
CA LYS A 482 24.29 -15.79 17.22
C LYS A 482 23.61 -16.15 18.54
N GLN A 483 23.45 -15.18 19.44
CA GLN A 483 22.82 -15.39 20.76
C GLN A 483 21.36 -15.85 20.64
N LEU A 484 20.59 -15.28 19.70
CA LEU A 484 19.22 -15.71 19.42
C LEU A 484 19.17 -17.13 18.85
N ILE A 485 20.04 -17.48 17.89
CA ILE A 485 20.10 -18.83 17.31
C ILE A 485 20.44 -19.87 18.38
N GLU A 486 21.43 -19.62 19.24
CA GLU A 486 21.81 -20.55 20.32
C GLU A 486 20.65 -20.79 21.31
N VAL A 487 19.92 -19.73 21.69
CA VAL A 487 18.73 -19.85 22.54
C VAL A 487 17.60 -20.58 21.82
N ILE A 488 17.35 -20.32 20.53
CA ILE A 488 16.31 -21.00 19.75
C ILE A 488 16.62 -22.50 19.58
N VAL A 489 17.85 -22.87 19.26
CA VAL A 489 18.28 -24.27 19.08
C VAL A 489 18.26 -25.05 20.40
N SER A 490 18.37 -24.39 21.55
CA SER A 490 18.23 -25.02 22.87
C SER A 490 16.82 -25.55 23.17
N ILE A 491 15.82 -25.23 22.32
CA ILE A 491 14.41 -25.53 22.53
C ILE A 491 14.00 -26.75 21.69
N PRO A 492 13.61 -27.87 22.32
CA PRO A 492 13.02 -28.99 21.60
C PRO A 492 11.69 -28.61 20.93
N SER A 493 11.44 -29.19 19.76
CA SER A 493 10.11 -29.28 19.12
C SER A 493 9.44 -27.97 18.65
N GLN A 494 10.10 -26.82 18.69
CA GLN A 494 9.55 -25.56 18.17
C GLN A 494 10.39 -25.05 16.98
N GLN A 495 9.85 -25.11 15.76
CA GLN A 495 10.53 -24.68 14.52
C GLN A 495 10.58 -23.13 14.36
N ILE A 496 10.93 -22.41 15.42
CA ILE A 496 10.95 -20.93 15.47
C ILE A 496 11.84 -20.34 14.36
N ILE A 497 12.94 -21.03 14.04
CA ILE A 497 13.88 -20.68 12.97
C ILE A 497 13.28 -20.69 11.55
N ASN A 498 12.14 -21.37 11.36
CA ASN A 498 11.43 -21.50 10.08
C ASN A 498 10.13 -20.67 10.02
N ILE A 499 9.81 -19.88 11.05
CA ILE A 499 8.68 -18.93 10.99
C ILE A 499 8.91 -17.99 9.80
N SER A 500 7.87 -17.69 9.03
CA SER A 500 7.93 -16.79 7.89
C SER A 500 7.11 -15.51 8.11
N ASN A 501 7.60 -14.40 7.59
CA ASN A 501 6.90 -13.10 7.62
C ASN A 501 5.75 -13.01 6.59
N ASN A 502 5.12 -11.84 6.47
CA ASN A 502 4.00 -11.61 5.53
C ASN A 502 4.37 -11.75 4.05
N LEU A 503 5.67 -11.85 3.72
CA LEU A 503 6.18 -12.16 2.38
C LEU A 503 6.53 -13.65 2.18
N GLN A 504 6.15 -14.51 3.14
CA GLN A 504 6.54 -15.92 3.24
C GLN A 504 8.06 -16.14 3.30
N GLN A 505 8.83 -15.10 3.62
CA GLN A 505 10.28 -15.18 3.78
C GLN A 505 10.61 -15.61 5.20
N THR A 506 11.48 -16.62 5.34
CA THR A 506 12.04 -17.05 6.64
C THR A 506 13.32 -16.25 6.96
N PRO A 507 13.88 -16.32 8.19
CA PRO A 507 15.16 -15.71 8.53
C PRO A 507 16.29 -16.08 7.56
N LEU A 508 16.27 -17.30 7.03
CA LEU A 508 17.25 -17.79 6.06
C LEU A 508 17.07 -17.15 4.67
N HIS A 509 15.84 -16.81 4.26
CA HIS A 509 15.60 -16.01 3.05
C HIS A 509 16.16 -14.60 3.21
N LEU A 510 15.92 -13.95 4.36
CA LEU A 510 16.45 -12.62 4.64
C LEU A 510 17.99 -12.62 4.70
N ALA A 511 18.61 -13.64 5.28
CA ALA A 511 20.07 -13.76 5.33
C ALA A 511 20.71 -13.87 3.92
N VAL A 512 20.01 -14.50 2.97
CA VAL A 512 20.41 -14.54 1.55
C VAL A 512 20.19 -13.18 0.86
N ILE A 513 19.03 -12.54 1.07
CA ILE A 513 18.70 -11.23 0.46
C ILE A 513 19.67 -10.13 0.93
N THR A 514 20.03 -10.13 2.21
CA THR A 514 21.02 -9.24 2.84
C THR A 514 22.47 -9.68 2.62
N ARG A 515 22.72 -10.74 1.85
CA ARG A 515 24.06 -11.26 1.47
C ARG A 515 24.96 -11.70 2.63
N GLN A 516 24.38 -12.02 3.79
CA GLN A 516 25.12 -12.39 4.99
C GLN A 516 25.54 -13.87 4.98
N ALA A 517 26.52 -14.24 4.14
CA ALA A 517 27.00 -15.62 3.98
C ALA A 517 27.37 -16.33 5.31
N GLN A 518 27.94 -15.60 6.27
CA GLN A 518 28.26 -16.15 7.60
C GLN A 518 27.01 -16.46 8.44
N VAL A 519 25.92 -15.70 8.27
CA VAL A 519 24.64 -15.95 8.95
C VAL A 519 23.88 -17.09 8.27
N VAL A 520 23.92 -17.17 6.93
CA VAL A 520 23.41 -18.32 6.17
C VAL A 520 24.03 -19.63 6.67
N GLN A 521 25.35 -19.67 6.89
CA GLN A 521 26.03 -20.83 7.47
C GLN A 521 25.50 -21.17 8.88
N LEU A 522 25.36 -20.19 9.77
CA LEU A 522 24.89 -20.39 11.14
C LEU A 522 23.44 -20.90 11.20
N LEU A 523 22.55 -20.36 10.37
CA LEU A 523 21.16 -20.80 10.28
C LEU A 523 21.04 -22.25 9.75
N LEU A 524 21.84 -22.63 8.76
CA LEU A 524 21.87 -24.00 8.25
C LEU A 524 22.45 -24.99 9.28
N GLN A 525 23.49 -24.61 10.03
CA GLN A 525 23.99 -25.39 11.16
C GLN A 525 22.93 -25.55 12.27
N ALA A 526 22.10 -24.54 12.47
CA ALA A 526 20.95 -24.53 13.37
C ALA A 526 19.71 -25.28 12.84
N ARG A 527 19.84 -26.01 11.71
CA ARG A 527 18.77 -26.79 11.05
C ARG A 527 17.58 -25.96 10.56
N ALA A 528 17.81 -24.73 10.11
CA ALA A 528 16.86 -24.00 9.26
C ALA A 528 16.57 -24.81 7.99
N ASP A 529 15.32 -24.83 7.54
CA ASP A 529 14.89 -25.60 6.37
C ASP A 529 15.15 -24.81 5.06
N PRO A 530 16.00 -25.32 4.14
CA PRO A 530 16.29 -24.65 2.88
C PRO A 530 15.27 -24.94 1.77
N THR A 531 14.27 -25.80 2.02
CA THR A 531 13.26 -26.20 1.02
C THR A 531 12.04 -25.27 0.95
N LEU A 532 11.86 -24.44 1.97
CA LEU A 532 10.82 -23.42 2.04
C LEU A 532 11.04 -22.35 0.95
N LEU A 533 9.93 -21.73 0.50
CA LEU A 533 9.89 -20.80 -0.62
C LEU A 533 9.25 -19.46 -0.20
N ASP A 534 9.63 -18.37 -0.87
CA ASP A 534 8.97 -17.08 -0.71
C ASP A 534 7.61 -17.00 -1.45
N ARG A 535 6.90 -15.87 -1.26
CA ARG A 535 5.60 -15.57 -1.91
C ARG A 535 5.60 -15.57 -3.45
N TYR A 536 6.76 -15.65 -4.09
CA TYR A 536 6.93 -15.71 -5.54
C TYR A 536 7.42 -17.10 -6.01
N GLY A 537 7.45 -18.08 -5.11
CA GLY A 537 7.94 -19.44 -5.36
C GLY A 537 9.47 -19.52 -5.50
N ASN A 538 10.21 -18.47 -5.11
CA ASN A 538 11.68 -18.52 -5.14
C ASN A 538 12.17 -19.37 -3.97
N SER A 539 13.01 -20.37 -4.25
CA SER A 539 13.87 -20.95 -3.22
C SER A 539 15.09 -20.07 -2.97
N LEU A 540 15.82 -20.34 -1.89
CA LEU A 540 17.06 -19.64 -1.52
C LEU A 540 18.08 -19.54 -2.65
N LEU A 541 18.18 -20.57 -3.51
CA LEU A 541 19.06 -20.55 -4.69
C LEU A 541 18.62 -19.47 -5.70
N HIS A 542 17.32 -19.32 -5.94
CA HIS A 542 16.80 -18.30 -6.85
C HIS A 542 17.13 -16.89 -6.34
N LEU A 543 17.00 -16.65 -5.03
CA LEU A 543 17.31 -15.36 -4.41
C LEU A 543 18.81 -15.03 -4.44
N ALA A 544 19.69 -15.99 -4.12
CA ALA A 544 21.15 -15.80 -4.20
C ALA A 544 21.59 -15.48 -5.64
N LEU A 545 20.97 -16.13 -6.63
CA LEU A 545 21.24 -15.90 -8.05
C LEU A 545 20.71 -14.56 -8.53
N GLN A 546 19.52 -14.13 -8.09
CA GLN A 546 18.98 -12.80 -8.37
C GLN A 546 19.83 -11.68 -7.74
N ALA A 547 20.47 -11.93 -6.60
CA ALA A 547 21.45 -11.02 -6.00
C ALA A 547 22.80 -11.01 -6.75
N GLY A 548 23.10 -12.06 -7.53
CA GLY A 548 24.34 -12.23 -8.28
C GLY A 548 25.55 -12.67 -7.43
N ASP A 549 25.30 -13.20 -6.24
CA ASP A 549 26.32 -13.40 -5.20
C ASP A 549 26.91 -14.84 -5.21
N GLU A 550 28.20 -14.98 -5.57
CA GLU A 550 28.84 -16.31 -5.61
C GLU A 550 29.15 -16.86 -4.21
N ASP A 551 29.49 -16.03 -3.23
CA ASP A 551 29.91 -16.51 -1.90
C ASP A 551 28.72 -16.99 -1.07
N VAL A 552 27.57 -16.30 -1.17
CA VAL A 552 26.30 -16.77 -0.61
C VAL A 552 25.84 -18.05 -1.32
N LEU A 553 25.96 -18.12 -2.65
CA LEU A 553 25.60 -19.33 -3.41
C LEU A 553 26.52 -20.51 -3.08
N ARG A 554 27.81 -20.28 -2.88
CA ARG A 554 28.83 -21.27 -2.48
C ARG A 554 28.60 -21.77 -1.05
N THR A 555 28.27 -20.89 -0.11
CA THR A 555 27.95 -21.30 1.27
C THR A 555 26.64 -22.08 1.34
N LEU A 556 25.60 -21.70 0.57
CA LEU A 556 24.38 -22.50 0.38
C LEU A 556 24.70 -23.89 -0.19
N LEU A 557 25.30 -23.98 -1.38
CA LEU A 557 25.57 -25.23 -2.08
C LEU A 557 26.60 -26.14 -1.39
N ALA A 558 27.32 -25.64 -0.38
CA ALA A 558 28.15 -26.46 0.51
C ALA A 558 27.34 -27.16 1.62
N HIS A 559 26.29 -26.54 2.13
CA HIS A 559 25.53 -27.02 3.30
C HIS A 559 24.14 -27.61 2.95
N LEU A 560 23.59 -27.36 1.75
CA LEU A 560 22.28 -27.86 1.31
C LEU A 560 22.18 -29.40 1.16
N GLY A 561 23.32 -30.11 1.12
CA GLY A 561 23.38 -31.58 1.19
C GLY A 561 22.43 -32.28 0.20
N SER A 562 21.56 -33.14 0.72
CA SER A 562 20.59 -33.95 -0.05
C SER A 562 19.46 -33.15 -0.69
N ALA A 563 19.19 -31.91 -0.28
CA ALA A 563 18.15 -31.07 -0.89
C ALA A 563 18.62 -30.39 -2.21
N THR A 564 19.93 -30.42 -2.49
CA THR A 564 20.54 -29.79 -3.67
C THR A 564 19.89 -30.17 -5.01
N PRO A 565 19.73 -31.46 -5.38
CA PRO A 565 19.22 -31.82 -6.72
C PRO A 565 17.77 -31.37 -6.97
N ASP A 566 16.93 -31.42 -5.95
CA ASP A 566 15.52 -31.02 -6.06
C ASP A 566 15.40 -29.49 -6.18
N LEU A 567 16.17 -28.74 -5.38
CA LEU A 567 16.21 -27.28 -5.43
C LEU A 567 16.86 -26.72 -6.71
N LEU A 568 17.69 -27.50 -7.41
CA LEU A 568 18.19 -27.18 -8.74
C LEU A 568 17.17 -27.43 -9.87
N ARG A 569 16.19 -28.31 -9.64
CA ARG A 569 15.11 -28.64 -10.60
C ARG A 569 13.80 -27.88 -10.36
N LEU A 570 13.62 -27.31 -9.18
CA LEU A 570 12.49 -26.47 -8.83
C LEU A 570 12.55 -25.13 -9.62
N PRO A 571 11.48 -24.73 -10.32
CA PRO A 571 11.33 -23.37 -10.85
C PRO A 571 10.42 -22.50 -9.98
N ASN A 572 10.64 -21.18 -10.02
CA ASN A 572 9.77 -20.20 -9.37
C ASN A 572 8.44 -19.96 -10.14
N PHE A 573 7.59 -19.05 -9.66
CA PHE A 573 6.30 -18.74 -10.31
C PHE A 573 6.45 -18.05 -11.69
N GLN A 574 7.64 -17.58 -12.07
CA GLN A 574 7.95 -17.14 -13.44
C GLN A 574 8.33 -18.32 -14.37
N GLY A 575 8.29 -19.56 -13.86
CA GLY A 575 8.68 -20.76 -14.61
C GLY A 575 10.19 -20.96 -14.77
N LEU A 576 11.02 -20.10 -14.16
CA LEU A 576 12.46 -20.07 -14.32
C LEU A 576 13.14 -20.97 -13.29
N LEU A 577 13.95 -21.93 -13.75
CA LEU A 577 14.88 -22.70 -12.91
C LEU A 577 16.15 -21.87 -12.57
N PRO A 578 16.90 -22.21 -11.51
CA PRO A 578 18.14 -21.52 -11.11
C PRO A 578 19.13 -21.22 -12.24
N VAL A 579 19.37 -22.16 -13.17
CA VAL A 579 20.27 -21.94 -14.32
C VAL A 579 19.86 -20.77 -15.21
N HIS A 580 18.57 -20.50 -15.35
CA HIS A 580 18.05 -19.36 -16.10
C HIS A 580 18.28 -18.04 -15.37
N LEU A 581 18.17 -18.04 -14.04
CA LEU A 581 18.46 -16.87 -13.22
C LEU A 581 19.97 -16.54 -13.19
N ALA A 582 20.85 -17.54 -13.20
CA ALA A 582 22.30 -17.32 -13.34
C ALA A 582 22.64 -16.59 -14.65
N VAL A 583 22.00 -16.98 -15.76
CA VAL A 583 22.13 -16.28 -17.06
C VAL A 583 21.54 -14.86 -17.00
N LYS A 584 20.34 -14.67 -16.43
CA LYS A 584 19.72 -13.35 -16.28
C LYS A 584 20.54 -12.39 -15.40
N ALA A 585 21.17 -12.91 -14.34
CA ALA A 585 22.11 -12.18 -13.49
C ALA A 585 23.49 -11.93 -14.14
N LYS A 586 23.73 -12.48 -15.35
CA LYS A 586 24.98 -12.36 -16.13
C LYS A 586 26.24 -12.90 -15.41
N SER A 587 26.09 -13.66 -14.31
CA SER A 587 27.20 -14.17 -13.51
C SER A 587 27.69 -15.54 -14.01
N LEU A 588 28.90 -15.54 -14.59
CA LEU A 588 29.56 -16.76 -15.08
C LEU A 588 29.93 -17.70 -13.93
N GLY A 589 30.46 -17.17 -12.82
CA GLY A 589 30.90 -17.97 -11.66
C GLY A 589 29.74 -18.71 -10.99
N CYS A 590 28.60 -18.04 -10.82
CA CYS A 590 27.38 -18.66 -10.30
C CYS A 590 26.85 -19.77 -11.21
N LEU A 591 26.83 -19.57 -12.54
CA LEU A 591 26.42 -20.59 -13.50
C LEU A 591 27.35 -21.82 -13.44
N ASP A 592 28.66 -21.59 -13.45
CA ASP A 592 29.69 -22.63 -13.32
C ASP A 592 29.53 -23.45 -12.04
N LEU A 593 29.20 -22.80 -10.92
CA LEU A 593 28.99 -23.42 -9.63
C LEU A 593 27.72 -24.28 -9.56
N LEU A 594 26.64 -23.87 -10.23
CA LEU A 594 25.41 -24.67 -10.38
C LEU A 594 25.68 -25.94 -11.19
N VAL A 595 26.36 -25.82 -12.34
CA VAL A 595 26.62 -26.99 -13.22
C VAL A 595 27.55 -27.99 -12.55
N ARG A 596 28.57 -27.54 -11.81
CA ARG A 596 29.41 -28.40 -10.94
C ARG A 596 28.64 -29.11 -9.83
N LYS A 597 27.41 -28.67 -9.52
CA LYS A 597 26.49 -29.28 -8.54
C LYS A 597 25.38 -30.11 -9.20
N GLY A 598 25.46 -30.37 -10.50
CA GLY A 598 24.54 -31.22 -11.25
C GLY A 598 23.33 -30.49 -11.85
N ALA A 599 23.38 -29.16 -11.97
CA ALA A 599 22.33 -28.40 -12.65
C ALA A 599 22.37 -28.63 -14.17
N ASP A 600 21.20 -28.88 -14.77
CA ASP A 600 21.07 -29.15 -16.19
C ASP A 600 21.18 -27.87 -17.02
N VAL A 601 22.20 -27.82 -17.89
CA VAL A 601 22.50 -26.71 -18.82
C VAL A 601 21.43 -26.56 -19.90
N ASN A 602 20.69 -27.64 -20.19
CA ASN A 602 19.72 -27.75 -21.26
C ASN A 602 18.27 -27.76 -20.75
N ALA A 603 18.06 -27.52 -19.46
CA ALA A 603 16.73 -27.35 -18.88
C ALA A 603 15.94 -26.26 -19.62
N VAL A 604 14.62 -26.45 -19.70
CA VAL A 604 13.70 -25.47 -20.30
C VAL A 604 12.88 -24.77 -19.21
N GLU A 605 12.66 -23.46 -19.35
CA GLU A 605 11.69 -22.74 -18.51
C GLU A 605 10.23 -23.00 -18.93
N ARG A 606 9.30 -22.87 -17.97
CA ARG A 606 7.92 -23.36 -18.12
C ARG A 606 6.97 -22.48 -18.94
N GLN A 607 7.31 -21.24 -19.25
CA GLN A 607 6.43 -20.31 -19.97
C GLN A 607 6.61 -20.40 -21.49
N GLY A 608 7.86 -20.40 -21.97
CA GLY A 608 8.20 -20.39 -23.40
C GLY A 608 9.05 -21.56 -23.88
N GLY A 609 9.45 -22.49 -23.01
CA GLY A 609 10.33 -23.60 -23.37
C GLY A 609 11.77 -23.18 -23.69
N ARG A 610 12.19 -21.99 -23.27
CA ARG A 610 13.53 -21.44 -23.56
C ARG A 610 14.58 -22.13 -22.70
N THR A 611 15.75 -22.40 -23.28
CA THR A 611 16.93 -22.89 -22.53
C THR A 611 17.84 -21.73 -22.08
N PRO A 612 18.81 -21.93 -21.16
CA PRO A 612 19.80 -20.93 -20.80
C PRO A 612 20.54 -20.29 -22.00
N LEU A 613 20.77 -21.05 -23.07
CA LEU A 613 21.38 -20.55 -24.31
C LEU A 613 20.46 -19.59 -25.08
N HIS A 614 19.15 -19.84 -25.12
CA HIS A 614 18.18 -18.90 -25.71
C HIS A 614 18.19 -17.56 -24.97
N LEU A 615 18.18 -17.59 -23.63
CA LEU A 615 18.24 -16.36 -22.81
C LEU A 615 19.57 -15.62 -22.97
N ALA A 616 20.69 -16.34 -23.08
CA ALA A 616 22.00 -15.71 -23.29
C ALA A 616 22.11 -14.99 -24.65
N VAL A 617 21.45 -15.54 -25.68
CA VAL A 617 21.35 -14.91 -27.01
C VAL A 617 20.37 -13.73 -27.00
N GLU A 618 19.19 -13.89 -26.38
CA GLU A 618 18.18 -12.82 -26.23
C GLU A 618 18.72 -11.59 -25.48
N MET A 619 19.57 -11.80 -24.47
CA MET A 619 20.23 -10.75 -23.71
C MET A 619 21.51 -10.21 -24.38
N GLU A 620 21.78 -10.59 -25.63
CA GLU A 620 22.97 -10.33 -26.45
C GLU A 620 24.32 -10.59 -25.75
N ASN A 621 24.34 -11.47 -24.73
CA ASN A 621 25.51 -11.68 -23.90
C ASN A 621 26.46 -12.71 -24.53
N LEU A 622 27.26 -12.24 -25.50
CA LEU A 622 28.26 -13.04 -26.21
C LEU A 622 29.18 -13.84 -25.28
N ASN A 623 29.59 -13.28 -24.14
CA ASN A 623 30.46 -13.97 -23.19
C ASN A 623 29.74 -15.16 -22.53
N MET A 624 28.49 -14.97 -22.12
CA MET A 624 27.65 -16.03 -21.55
C MET A 624 27.32 -17.11 -22.59
N ALA A 625 26.93 -16.73 -23.81
CA ALA A 625 26.70 -17.66 -24.91
C ALA A 625 27.96 -18.46 -25.28
N THR A 626 29.12 -17.81 -25.32
CA THR A 626 30.42 -18.48 -25.52
C THR A 626 30.70 -19.51 -24.42
N HIS A 627 30.38 -19.18 -23.16
CA HIS A 627 30.63 -20.05 -22.01
C HIS A 627 29.73 -21.29 -22.04
N LEU A 628 28.42 -21.09 -22.26
CA LEU A 628 27.41 -22.13 -22.39
C LEU A 628 27.79 -23.13 -23.50
N VAL A 629 28.13 -22.62 -24.68
CA VAL A 629 28.47 -23.44 -25.85
C VAL A 629 29.82 -24.15 -25.68
N LYS A 630 30.90 -23.43 -25.34
CA LYS A 630 32.27 -23.99 -25.41
C LYS A 630 32.75 -24.75 -24.17
N LYS A 631 32.18 -24.48 -22.99
CA LYS A 631 32.62 -25.10 -21.72
C LYS A 631 31.55 -25.97 -21.07
N LEU A 632 30.28 -25.63 -21.24
CA LEU A 632 29.16 -26.28 -20.54
C LEU A 632 28.34 -27.22 -21.45
N GLY A 633 28.68 -27.33 -22.74
CA GLY A 633 28.06 -28.29 -23.66
C GLY A 633 26.57 -28.01 -23.94
N ALA A 634 26.15 -26.75 -23.91
CA ALA A 634 24.76 -26.37 -24.16
C ALA A 634 24.29 -26.82 -25.55
N ALA A 635 23.10 -27.43 -25.61
CA ALA A 635 22.49 -27.94 -26.84
C ALA A 635 22.09 -26.79 -27.77
N ILE A 636 22.75 -26.73 -28.93
CA ILE A 636 22.70 -25.56 -29.82
C ILE A 636 21.40 -25.53 -30.64
N ASN A 637 20.82 -26.69 -30.93
CA ASN A 637 19.62 -26.84 -31.77
C ASN A 637 18.35 -27.18 -30.97
N SER A 638 18.34 -26.94 -29.65
CA SER A 638 17.11 -26.98 -28.85
C SER A 638 16.06 -25.99 -29.40
N ARG A 639 14.78 -26.35 -29.34
CA ARG A 639 13.65 -25.51 -29.78
C ARG A 639 12.87 -24.98 -28.58
N THR A 640 12.35 -23.75 -28.68
CA THR A 640 11.31 -23.23 -27.76
C THR A 640 9.93 -23.83 -28.07
N PHE A 641 8.90 -23.48 -27.30
CA PHE A 641 7.50 -23.84 -27.60
C PHE A 641 6.94 -23.19 -28.88
N ALA A 642 7.70 -22.31 -29.54
CA ALA A 642 7.38 -21.73 -30.86
C ALA A 642 8.32 -22.25 -31.97
N GLY A 643 9.01 -23.37 -31.74
CA GLY A 643 9.94 -24.01 -32.68
C GLY A 643 11.27 -23.29 -32.90
N ASN A 644 11.38 -22.03 -32.47
CA ASN A 644 12.58 -21.21 -32.64
C ASN A 644 13.78 -21.83 -31.92
N THR A 645 14.93 -21.90 -32.61
CA THR A 645 16.23 -22.26 -32.03
C THR A 645 17.02 -21.00 -31.61
N PRO A 646 18.15 -21.10 -30.88
CA PRO A 646 19.01 -19.96 -30.58
C PRO A 646 19.50 -19.23 -31.85
N LEU A 647 19.64 -19.93 -32.98
CA LEU A 647 20.02 -19.32 -34.25
C LEU A 647 18.92 -18.41 -34.82
N HIS A 648 17.64 -18.78 -34.65
CA HIS A 648 16.50 -17.94 -35.03
C HIS A 648 16.49 -16.63 -34.23
N LEU A 649 16.76 -16.71 -32.91
CA LEU A 649 16.86 -15.52 -32.06
C LEU A 649 18.03 -14.61 -32.47
N ALA A 650 19.22 -15.18 -32.66
CA ALA A 650 20.39 -14.42 -33.11
C ALA A 650 20.20 -13.77 -34.50
N ALA A 651 19.43 -14.44 -35.37
CA ALA A 651 19.08 -13.95 -36.70
C ALA A 651 18.06 -12.80 -36.67
N GLY A 652 16.99 -12.93 -35.88
CA GLY A 652 15.98 -11.87 -35.70
C GLY A 652 16.54 -10.61 -35.03
N LEU A 653 17.43 -10.78 -34.04
CA LEU A 653 18.20 -9.69 -33.43
C LEU A 653 19.25 -9.08 -34.38
N GLY A 654 19.56 -9.75 -35.49
CA GLY A 654 20.50 -9.24 -36.49
C GLY A 654 21.96 -9.17 -36.02
N SER A 655 22.35 -9.93 -35.00
CA SER A 655 23.65 -9.84 -34.29
C SER A 655 24.71 -10.81 -34.89
N PRO A 656 25.58 -10.34 -35.81
CA PRO A 656 26.42 -11.23 -36.63
C PRO A 656 27.48 -12.00 -35.83
N THR A 657 27.85 -11.51 -34.66
CA THR A 657 28.84 -12.16 -33.79
C THR A 657 28.24 -13.38 -33.09
N LEU A 658 26.97 -13.30 -32.67
CA LEU A 658 26.23 -14.43 -32.10
C LEU A 658 25.91 -15.47 -33.17
N THR A 659 25.46 -15.05 -34.36
CA THR A 659 25.25 -15.97 -35.49
C THR A 659 26.53 -16.73 -35.85
N LYS A 660 27.68 -16.02 -36.01
CA LYS A 660 28.97 -16.66 -36.27
C LYS A 660 29.42 -17.62 -35.16
N LEU A 661 29.08 -17.35 -33.91
CA LEU A 661 29.42 -18.24 -32.79
C LEU A 661 28.59 -19.52 -32.81
N LEU A 662 27.28 -19.41 -33.03
CA LEU A 662 26.36 -20.53 -33.07
C LEU A 662 26.67 -21.44 -34.27
N LEU A 663 26.87 -20.87 -35.46
CA LEU A 663 27.26 -21.62 -36.66
C LEU A 663 28.57 -22.37 -36.48
N LYS A 664 29.61 -21.71 -35.93
CA LYS A 664 30.90 -22.35 -35.61
C LYS A 664 30.84 -23.45 -34.55
N ALA A 665 29.71 -23.64 -33.90
CA ALA A 665 29.49 -24.70 -32.93
C ALA A 665 28.61 -25.84 -33.48
N GLY A 666 28.05 -25.72 -34.69
CA GLY A 666 27.14 -26.70 -35.29
C GLY A 666 25.65 -26.35 -35.18
N ALA A 667 25.30 -25.06 -35.14
CA ALA A 667 23.92 -24.63 -35.29
C ALA A 667 23.38 -24.98 -36.69
N ASP A 668 22.25 -25.67 -36.74
CA ASP A 668 21.59 -26.00 -38.01
C ASP A 668 20.90 -24.76 -38.60
N THR A 669 21.13 -24.54 -39.90
CA THR A 669 20.54 -23.45 -40.69
C THR A 669 19.19 -23.82 -41.30
N GLN A 670 18.88 -25.13 -41.42
CA GLN A 670 17.71 -25.65 -42.14
C GLN A 670 16.54 -25.99 -41.21
N CYS A 671 16.71 -25.91 -39.89
CA CYS A 671 15.61 -25.88 -38.95
C CYS A 671 14.63 -24.73 -39.30
N GLU A 672 13.39 -25.07 -39.64
CA GLU A 672 12.26 -24.14 -39.65
C GLU A 672 11.65 -24.04 -38.23
N ASN A 673 11.10 -22.89 -37.83
CA ASN A 673 10.36 -22.73 -36.57
C ASN A 673 8.91 -23.27 -36.69
N ASP A 674 8.03 -22.95 -35.73
CA ASP A 674 6.61 -23.38 -35.78
C ASP A 674 5.67 -22.24 -36.25
N GLU A 675 6.22 -21.12 -36.75
CA GLU A 675 5.49 -19.93 -37.18
C GLU A 675 5.11 -20.01 -38.67
N PRO A 676 3.81 -19.95 -39.03
CA PRO A 676 3.37 -20.15 -40.40
C PRO A 676 3.72 -18.95 -41.29
N VAL A 677 4.47 -19.18 -42.38
CA VAL A 677 4.85 -18.12 -43.33
C VAL A 677 3.59 -17.48 -43.93
N SER A 678 3.33 -16.22 -43.57
CA SER A 678 2.25 -15.45 -44.16
C SER A 678 2.68 -14.89 -45.54
N PRO A 679 1.88 -15.08 -46.60
CA PRO A 679 2.24 -14.63 -47.94
C PRO A 679 2.01 -13.12 -48.11
N SER A 680 2.97 -12.33 -47.63
CA SER A 680 3.28 -10.93 -47.98
C SER A 680 2.14 -9.99 -48.42
N SER A 681 1.88 -8.98 -47.60
CA SER A 681 1.69 -7.61 -48.10
C SER A 681 2.92 -6.76 -47.73
N SER A 682 3.27 -5.80 -48.58
CA SER A 682 4.58 -5.13 -48.59
C SER A 682 4.59 -3.77 -47.91
N GLU A 683 5.67 -3.51 -47.16
CA GLU A 683 6.32 -2.22 -46.84
C GLU A 683 5.51 -1.03 -46.25
N ALA A 684 6.14 -0.33 -45.28
CA ALA A 684 5.64 0.82 -44.50
C ALA A 684 4.41 0.50 -43.60
N SER A 685 4.42 0.82 -42.30
CA SER A 685 4.90 2.08 -41.70
C SER A 685 5.85 1.92 -40.48
N SER A 686 6.17 3.08 -39.89
CA SER A 686 6.97 3.31 -38.68
C SER A 686 6.26 2.99 -37.36
N ASP A 687 7.08 2.78 -36.31
CA ASP A 687 6.80 3.05 -34.88
C ASP A 687 5.63 2.31 -34.20
N ALA A 688 5.53 2.19 -32.86
CA ALA A 688 6.54 2.11 -31.79
C ALA A 688 5.88 1.44 -30.56
N GLU A 689 6.65 1.09 -29.53
CA GLU A 689 6.13 0.52 -28.26
C GLU A 689 5.37 1.55 -27.40
N ALA A 690 4.33 1.06 -26.70
CA ALA A 690 3.58 1.72 -25.61
C ALA A 690 2.69 2.95 -25.98
N GLU A 691 1.62 3.32 -25.25
CA GLU A 691 1.07 2.87 -23.96
C GLU A 691 -0.46 2.53 -24.03
N SER A 692 -0.96 1.96 -22.92
CA SER A 692 -2.34 1.69 -22.49
C SER A 692 -3.53 2.51 -23.02
N GLU A 693 -4.71 1.87 -23.14
CA GLU A 693 -5.87 2.10 -22.24
C GLU A 693 -6.97 1.02 -22.43
N GLU A 694 -7.64 0.58 -21.34
CA GLU A 694 -8.87 -0.24 -21.39
C GLU A 694 -10.08 0.64 -21.01
N GLN A 695 -11.11 0.74 -21.86
CA GLN A 695 -12.36 1.44 -21.52
C GLN A 695 -13.62 0.88 -22.20
N GLU A 696 -14.65 0.74 -21.38
CA GLU A 696 -16.11 0.73 -21.63
C GLU A 696 -16.83 -0.43 -22.38
N LEU A 697 -17.89 -0.91 -21.72
CA LEU A 697 -19.06 -1.68 -22.19
C LEU A 697 -20.08 -0.69 -22.85
N PRO A 698 -21.30 -1.06 -23.37
CA PRO A 698 -22.09 -2.30 -23.15
C PRO A 698 -23.00 -2.80 -24.33
N MET A 699 -23.86 -3.81 -24.05
CA MET A 699 -25.29 -4.05 -24.45
C MET A 699 -25.84 -3.56 -25.83
N GLU A 700 -26.79 -4.20 -26.55
CA GLU A 700 -27.62 -5.44 -26.50
C GLU A 700 -28.37 -5.56 -27.88
N LEU A 701 -29.31 -6.45 -28.27
CA LEU A 701 -30.10 -7.57 -27.70
C LEU A 701 -30.61 -8.47 -28.86
N GLY A 702 -31.03 -9.73 -28.63
CA GLY A 702 -31.83 -10.53 -29.57
C GLY A 702 -31.73 -12.06 -29.40
N GLN A 703 -32.86 -12.78 -29.43
CA GLN A 703 -32.99 -14.25 -29.21
C GLN A 703 -33.79 -14.90 -30.37
N PRO A 704 -34.07 -16.24 -30.45
CA PRO A 704 -33.67 -17.38 -29.58
C PRO A 704 -33.11 -18.62 -30.34
N ALA A 705 -32.85 -19.73 -29.59
CA ALA A 705 -32.40 -21.04 -30.10
C ALA A 705 -33.57 -22.05 -30.33
N PRO A 706 -33.33 -23.31 -30.78
CA PRO A 706 -33.03 -24.38 -29.80
C PRO A 706 -32.08 -25.55 -30.22
N ALA A 707 -31.52 -26.17 -29.18
CA ALA A 707 -30.89 -27.50 -28.99
C ALA A 707 -30.83 -28.57 -30.11
N LEU A 708 -29.70 -29.32 -30.15
CA LEU A 708 -29.64 -30.77 -29.84
C LEU A 708 -28.20 -31.35 -29.75
N GLU A 709 -27.95 -32.12 -28.69
CA GLU A 709 -26.87 -33.11 -28.47
C GLU A 709 -27.57 -34.50 -28.30
N PRO A 710 -26.93 -35.70 -28.40
CA PRO A 710 -25.49 -35.93 -28.20
C PRO A 710 -24.78 -36.88 -29.21
N THR A 711 -23.47 -37.07 -28.99
CA THR A 711 -22.59 -38.06 -29.68
C THR A 711 -22.97 -39.53 -29.39
N PRO A 712 -22.50 -40.52 -30.19
CA PRO A 712 -21.12 -41.03 -30.09
C PRO A 712 -20.39 -41.32 -31.43
N SER A 713 -19.10 -41.69 -31.32
CA SER A 713 -18.12 -42.00 -32.38
C SER A 713 -18.37 -43.35 -33.12
N PRO A 714 -17.75 -43.67 -34.29
CA PRO A 714 -16.31 -44.01 -34.33
C PRO A 714 -15.52 -43.76 -35.66
N THR A 715 -14.23 -44.11 -35.61
CA THR A 715 -13.29 -44.46 -36.71
C THR A 715 -12.78 -43.38 -37.70
N THR A 716 -11.46 -43.28 -37.74
CA THR A 716 -10.65 -42.48 -38.68
C THR A 716 -10.35 -43.21 -40.00
N PRO A 717 -10.17 -42.45 -41.09
CA PRO A 717 -9.19 -42.76 -42.12
C PRO A 717 -8.08 -41.69 -42.18
N ALA A 718 -6.87 -42.08 -42.56
CA ALA A 718 -5.73 -41.16 -42.64
C ALA A 718 -5.77 -40.27 -43.89
N GLN A 719 -5.44 -38.97 -43.74
CA GLN A 719 -5.06 -38.08 -44.83
C GLN A 719 -3.86 -37.21 -44.42
N GLY A 720 -2.97 -36.93 -45.38
CA GLY A 720 -1.69 -36.27 -45.10
C GLY A 720 -1.80 -34.76 -44.92
N HIS A 721 -1.17 -34.24 -43.87
CA HIS A 721 -0.99 -32.79 -43.73
C HIS A 721 0.03 -32.28 -44.76
N ARG A 722 -0.44 -31.43 -45.68
CA ARG A 722 0.44 -30.56 -46.48
C ARG A 722 1.35 -29.81 -45.51
N HIS A 723 2.67 -29.91 -45.70
CA HIS A 723 3.60 -29.08 -44.95
C HIS A 723 3.27 -27.61 -45.23
N ARG A 724 2.89 -26.87 -44.18
CA ARG A 724 3.01 -25.41 -44.19
C ARG A 724 4.50 -25.13 -44.06
N ARG A 725 5.03 -24.31 -44.95
CA ARG A 725 6.39 -23.81 -44.83
C ARG A 725 6.43 -22.85 -43.63
N CYS A 726 7.33 -23.08 -42.71
CA CYS A 726 7.58 -22.19 -41.58
C CYS A 726 8.85 -21.36 -41.84
N HIS A 727 9.17 -20.43 -40.93
CA HIS A 727 10.33 -19.55 -41.13
C HIS A 727 11.63 -20.27 -40.74
N THR A 728 12.63 -20.24 -41.62
CA THR A 728 14.02 -20.58 -41.25
C THR A 728 14.67 -19.40 -40.53
N ALA A 729 15.82 -19.65 -39.87
CA ALA A 729 16.65 -18.57 -39.34
C ALA A 729 17.06 -17.53 -40.41
N LEU A 730 17.14 -17.89 -41.70
CA LEU A 730 17.43 -16.95 -42.78
C LEU A 730 16.27 -15.97 -43.02
N ASP A 731 15.03 -16.48 -43.02
CA ASP A 731 13.82 -15.71 -43.33
C ASP A 731 13.53 -14.63 -42.27
N LEU A 732 13.97 -14.84 -41.03
CA LEU A 732 13.84 -13.89 -39.92
C LEU A 732 14.90 -12.75 -39.96
N THR A 733 15.93 -12.83 -40.83
CA THR A 733 16.98 -11.80 -40.86
C THR A 733 16.54 -10.48 -41.51
N ARG A 734 16.52 -9.40 -40.71
CA ARG A 734 16.48 -8.02 -41.23
C ARG A 734 17.88 -7.44 -41.52
N SER A 735 18.94 -8.08 -41.01
CA SER A 735 20.33 -7.61 -41.13
C SER A 735 21.05 -8.26 -42.32
N GLN A 736 21.42 -7.45 -43.32
CA GLN A 736 22.15 -7.91 -44.54
C GLN A 736 23.41 -8.71 -44.20
N LYS A 737 24.21 -8.24 -43.22
CA LYS A 737 25.43 -8.93 -42.77
C LYS A 737 25.16 -10.32 -42.20
N VAL A 738 24.03 -10.50 -41.51
CA VAL A 738 23.65 -11.83 -40.98
C VAL A 738 23.12 -12.74 -42.08
N ARG A 739 22.36 -12.17 -43.03
CA ARG A 739 21.89 -12.87 -44.23
C ARG A 739 23.06 -13.41 -45.06
N GLU A 740 24.11 -12.62 -45.27
CA GLU A 740 25.36 -13.06 -45.91
C GLU A 740 26.03 -14.23 -45.17
N ILE A 741 26.14 -14.14 -43.84
CA ILE A 741 26.75 -15.17 -42.99
C ILE A 741 25.97 -16.50 -43.06
N LEU A 742 24.64 -16.44 -43.01
CA LEU A 742 23.79 -17.62 -43.11
C LEU A 742 23.83 -18.24 -44.52
N LEU A 743 23.86 -17.43 -45.59
CA LEU A 743 24.00 -17.91 -46.96
C LEU A 743 25.37 -18.57 -47.21
N GLN A 744 26.45 -18.01 -46.65
CA GLN A 744 27.79 -18.63 -46.69
C GLN A 744 27.81 -19.97 -45.96
N ALA A 745 27.24 -20.04 -44.76
CA ALA A 745 27.13 -21.29 -44.00
C ALA A 745 26.23 -22.34 -44.69
N SER A 746 25.17 -21.92 -45.37
CA SER A 746 24.31 -22.83 -46.15
C SER A 746 24.95 -23.35 -47.44
N GLN A 747 26.09 -22.79 -47.86
CA GLN A 747 26.91 -23.29 -48.99
C GLN A 747 28.08 -24.16 -48.52
N GLN A 748 28.50 -24.05 -47.26
CA GLN A 748 29.54 -24.85 -46.64
C GLN A 748 28.90 -26.04 -45.93
N GLY A 749 28.80 -27.17 -46.63
CA GLY A 749 28.36 -28.44 -46.04
C GLY A 749 29.26 -28.90 -44.89
N PRO A 750 28.82 -29.88 -44.08
CA PRO A 750 29.49 -30.25 -42.83
C PRO A 750 30.82 -31.01 -43.08
N GLU A 751 31.92 -30.27 -43.22
CA GLU A 751 33.26 -30.85 -43.06
C GLU A 751 33.49 -31.19 -41.58
N ALA A 752 33.61 -32.49 -41.30
CA ALA A 752 33.85 -33.01 -39.97
C ALA A 752 35.34 -33.23 -39.74
N GLU A 753 35.95 -32.46 -38.85
CA GLU A 753 37.15 -32.91 -38.11
C GLU A 753 37.42 -32.06 -36.86
N LEU A 754 37.47 -32.72 -35.70
CA LEU A 754 38.31 -32.42 -34.52
C LEU A 754 38.23 -33.65 -33.58
N PRO A 755 39.32 -34.03 -32.87
CA PRO A 755 39.45 -35.37 -32.28
C PRO A 755 38.69 -35.54 -30.96
N ALA A 756 38.36 -36.80 -30.65
CA ALA A 756 37.67 -37.18 -29.42
C ALA A 756 38.51 -36.92 -28.15
N ALA A 757 37.86 -36.38 -27.12
CA ALA A 757 38.35 -36.35 -25.74
C ALA A 757 37.68 -37.50 -24.93
N PRO A 758 38.34 -38.05 -23.89
CA PRO A 758 37.94 -39.31 -23.28
C PRO A 758 36.70 -39.21 -22.39
N GLN A 759 35.95 -40.32 -22.30
CA GLN A 759 34.87 -40.50 -21.33
C GLN A 759 35.42 -40.69 -19.91
N PRO A 760 34.79 -40.12 -18.87
CA PRO A 760 35.01 -40.53 -17.49
C PRO A 760 34.23 -41.83 -17.18
N GLY A 761 34.82 -42.67 -16.34
CA GLY A 761 34.15 -43.71 -15.56
C GLY A 761 34.22 -43.40 -14.07
#